data_AF-A0A251RVN2-F1
#
_entry.id   AF-A0A251RVN2-F1
#
_cell.length_a   1.000
_cell.length_b   1.000
_cell.length_c   1.000
_cell.angle_alpha   90.00
_cell.angle_beta   90.00
_cell.angle_gamma   90.00
#
_symmetry.space_group_name_H-M   'P 1'
#
loop_
_entity.id
_entity.type
_entity.pdbx_description
1 polymer ?
#
loop_
_entity_poly.entity_id
_entity_poly.type
_entity_poly.pdbx_seq_one_letter_code
_entity_poly.pdbx_strand_id
1 'polypeptide(L)'
;MADFRVLVMLVLSVVSVCVESKYMVYDTAQGVVKDKVNVHLVAHTHDDVGWLKTVDQYYVGSNNSIQGACVRNVLDSVVQALLADKNRKFIYVEQAFFQRWWRDQSEATQAIVKRLVSSGQLEMINGGWCMHDEAAPHYIDMIDQTTYGHKFIKEQFNVTPRIGWQIDPFGHSAVQAYLLGGRGVGFDSLFFGRIDYQDKAKRKEDKRLEVIWRASKSLGSSSQIFACAFPQEYAPPPGGFNFEVNDDSPIVQDDITLFDYNVEERVNDFVAAALSQANVTRTNHVMWTMGEDFKYQYAESWFRNMDKFIHYVNKDGRVNALYSTPSIYTDAKYAETDTWPLKEDDYFPYASDINAYWTGYFTSRPALKGYVRMLSGYYLAARQLEVMKGRNKTGPTTDHLGDALAIAQHHDAVSGTSQQHVADDYAKRLAIGHKEVNLSQAEKVVAESIACLVSPKPECASLATNIQQCPLLNISNCPPTEADLSSGKKLIVVVYNSLGWKRSDVIRLPVESENLAVYDSSEKETESQILPIINESISIRDHYTAAYTGKPPSSTPKYWLAFTASVPPLGFSTYTISSTKKTASVKEEFYTHTGKGDIEIGTGNLKLVYSGSEGKLSRYVNSRSSVSTLSFYVLLSFKLIMSSLKQSYSFYAGFDGTMGLQASGAYIFRPNGTYPIGSQKQNITVLRGPIYEEIHQKINTWIYQITRVYKNKEHVEVEFTVGPIPIDDGVGKEIATKITTTIKSNKTFYTDSNGRDFIERIRDYRADWDLEVNQPIAGNYYPVFFIFILLLLLFRVNYCFRPCGLSKITISVHYFKNCDFSPCGFTFVTISVPVV
;
A
#
# COMPACT_ATOMS: atom_id res chain seq x y z
N MET A 1 -88.85 37.94 13.81
CA MET A 1 -88.49 38.02 12.38
C MET A 1 -87.84 39.37 12.17
N ALA A 2 -86.73 39.40 11.44
CA ALA A 2 -85.70 40.45 11.38
C ALA A 2 -84.75 40.46 12.59
N ASP A 3 -83.46 40.69 12.30
CA ASP A 3 -82.32 40.84 13.23
C ASP A 3 -81.53 39.61 13.68
N PHE A 4 -81.29 38.64 12.79
CA PHE A 4 -80.16 37.71 12.98
C PHE A 4 -79.51 37.22 11.68
N ARG A 5 -79.39 38.09 10.66
CA ARG A 5 -78.74 37.72 9.38
C ARG A 5 -77.71 38.71 8.83
N VAL A 6 -77.38 39.78 9.55
CA VAL A 6 -76.38 40.75 9.07
C VAL A 6 -75.05 40.70 9.83
N LEU A 7 -74.98 40.02 10.99
CA LEU A 7 -73.73 39.96 11.78
C LEU A 7 -72.86 38.71 11.52
N VAL A 8 -73.31 37.75 10.72
CA VAL A 8 -72.55 36.52 10.41
C VAL A 8 -71.79 36.62 9.07
N MET A 9 -72.12 37.59 8.21
CA MET A 9 -71.43 37.80 6.93
C MET A 9 -70.30 38.83 6.98
N LEU A 10 -70.11 39.53 8.11
CA LEU A 10 -69.05 40.55 8.26
C LEU A 10 -67.86 40.12 9.14
N VAL A 11 -67.92 38.91 9.73
CA VAL A 11 -66.79 38.32 10.48
C VAL A 11 -66.03 37.27 9.65
N LEU A 12 -66.54 36.91 8.46
CA LEU A 12 -65.89 35.99 7.52
C LEU A 12 -65.03 36.69 6.44
N SER A 13 -64.87 38.01 6.52
CA SER A 13 -64.14 38.81 5.52
C SER A 13 -63.14 39.81 6.12
N VAL A 14 -62.83 39.68 7.42
CA VAL A 14 -61.69 40.39 8.02
C VAL A 14 -60.48 39.46 7.99
N VAL A 15 -59.86 39.46 6.82
CA VAL A 15 -58.42 39.35 6.63
C VAL A 15 -57.76 38.19 7.37
N SER A 16 -57.89 36.98 6.80
CA SER A 16 -56.73 36.10 6.72
C SER A 16 -55.65 36.87 5.96
N VAL A 17 -54.88 37.71 6.66
CA VAL A 17 -53.49 37.94 6.25
C VAL A 17 -52.84 36.60 6.52
N CYS A 18 -53.00 35.66 5.59
CA CYS A 18 -51.96 34.71 5.33
C CYS A 18 -50.76 35.59 5.01
N VAL A 19 -49.95 35.88 6.02
CA VAL A 19 -48.56 36.20 5.80
C VAL A 19 -48.04 34.91 5.20
N GLU A 20 -48.15 34.78 3.87
CA GLU A 20 -47.31 33.86 3.14
C GLU A 20 -45.90 34.21 3.60
N SER A 21 -45.32 33.35 4.44
CA SER A 21 -43.89 33.29 4.53
C SER A 21 -43.43 33.08 3.09
N LYS A 22 -42.93 34.14 2.44
CA LYS A 22 -42.26 34.07 1.15
C LYS A 22 -40.92 33.37 1.38
N TYR A 23 -40.98 32.09 1.72
CA TYR A 23 -39.81 31.23 1.69
C TYR A 23 -39.33 31.19 0.24
N MET A 24 -38.12 31.66 -0.02
CA MET A 24 -37.54 31.59 -1.35
C MET A 24 -37.29 30.11 -1.69
N VAL A 25 -37.97 29.61 -2.71
CA VAL A 25 -37.81 28.24 -3.19
C VAL A 25 -36.80 28.26 -4.33
N TYR A 26 -35.62 27.68 -4.10
CA TYR A 26 -34.62 27.48 -5.14
C TYR A 26 -34.99 26.28 -6.01
N ASP A 27 -34.85 26.44 -7.32
CA ASP A 27 -35.00 25.34 -8.27
C ASP A 27 -33.71 24.52 -8.34
N THR A 28 -33.67 23.45 -7.56
CA THR A 28 -32.52 22.53 -7.43
C THR A 28 -32.71 21.24 -8.22
N ALA A 29 -33.83 21.09 -8.94
CA ALA A 29 -34.24 19.84 -9.59
C ALA A 29 -33.62 19.62 -10.98
N GLN A 30 -32.64 20.45 -11.35
CA GLN A 30 -32.10 20.47 -12.71
C GLN A 30 -31.32 19.21 -13.05
N GLY A 31 -31.60 18.70 -14.25
CA GLY A 31 -30.89 17.59 -14.87
C GLY A 31 -29.99 18.08 -16.01
N VAL A 32 -29.47 17.13 -16.79
CA VAL A 32 -28.68 17.42 -17.98
C VAL A 32 -29.53 18.11 -19.04
N VAL A 33 -28.98 19.16 -19.66
CA VAL A 33 -29.58 19.89 -20.79
C VAL A 33 -28.70 19.69 -22.02
N LYS A 34 -29.33 19.27 -23.12
CA LYS A 34 -28.65 19.09 -24.40
C LYS A 34 -28.12 20.43 -24.93
N ASP A 35 -26.98 20.39 -25.62
CA ASP A 35 -26.36 21.54 -26.30
C ASP A 35 -25.90 22.68 -25.37
N LYS A 36 -25.84 22.44 -24.05
CA LYS A 36 -25.23 23.33 -23.05
C LYS A 36 -24.05 22.65 -22.37
N VAL A 37 -23.12 23.45 -21.83
CA VAL A 37 -22.13 22.94 -20.87
C VAL A 37 -22.86 22.58 -19.58
N ASN A 38 -22.84 21.29 -19.22
CA ASN A 38 -23.40 20.72 -18.01
C ASN A 38 -22.31 20.60 -16.94
N VAL A 39 -22.48 21.35 -15.86
CA VAL A 39 -21.59 21.38 -14.70
C VAL A 39 -22.18 20.47 -13.62
N HIS A 40 -21.55 19.32 -13.45
CA HIS A 40 -21.89 18.31 -12.46
C HIS A 40 -21.24 18.69 -11.13
N LEU A 41 -22.02 19.24 -10.20
CA LEU A 41 -21.58 19.56 -8.84
C LEU A 41 -21.60 18.30 -8.00
N VAL A 42 -20.42 17.77 -7.67
CA VAL A 42 -20.25 16.54 -6.88
C VAL A 42 -19.76 16.92 -5.50
N ALA A 43 -20.68 16.92 -4.53
CA ALA A 43 -20.36 17.19 -3.13
C ALA A 43 -19.65 15.98 -2.49
N HIS A 44 -18.50 16.23 -1.86
CA HIS A 44 -17.72 15.19 -1.19
C HIS A 44 -16.94 15.75 0.00
N THR A 45 -16.41 14.83 0.82
CA THR A 45 -15.37 15.10 1.81
C THR A 45 -14.22 14.13 1.55
N HIS A 46 -12.98 14.56 1.77
CA HIS A 46 -11.85 13.65 1.85
C HIS A 46 -11.51 13.40 3.32
N ASP A 47 -11.76 12.19 3.80
CA ASP A 47 -11.58 11.83 5.20
C ASP A 47 -10.41 10.84 5.36
N ASP A 48 -9.20 11.35 5.64
CA ASP A 48 -8.03 10.49 5.83
C ASP A 48 -8.20 9.53 7.00
N VAL A 49 -7.96 8.24 6.75
CA VAL A 49 -7.99 7.19 7.76
C VAL A 49 -6.68 7.20 8.56
N GLY A 50 -6.35 8.38 9.09
CA GLY A 50 -5.15 8.73 9.84
C GLY A 50 -4.06 9.39 8.99
N TRP A 51 -3.58 10.56 9.41
CA TRP A 51 -2.56 11.32 8.69
C TRP A 51 -1.82 12.29 9.63
N LEU A 52 -2.43 13.45 9.91
CA LEU A 52 -1.96 14.37 10.94
C LEU A 52 -2.49 14.00 12.31
N LYS A 53 -3.72 13.45 12.37
CA LYS A 53 -4.33 12.87 13.56
C LYS A 53 -4.54 11.37 13.36
N THR A 54 -4.75 10.64 14.45
CA THR A 54 -5.12 9.22 14.39
C THR A 54 -6.55 9.05 13.85
N VAL A 55 -6.89 7.83 13.40
CA VAL A 55 -8.23 7.48 12.90
C VAL A 55 -9.31 7.90 13.89
N ASP A 56 -9.18 7.53 15.17
CA ASP A 56 -10.22 7.80 16.15
C ASP A 56 -10.27 9.28 16.53
N GLN A 57 -9.14 10.01 16.50
CA GLN A 57 -9.12 11.47 16.73
C GLN A 57 -9.85 12.24 15.63
N TYR A 58 -9.64 11.86 14.36
CA TYR A 58 -10.41 12.41 13.22
C TYR A 58 -11.89 12.08 13.35
N TYR A 59 -12.23 10.84 13.74
CA TYR A 59 -13.62 10.42 13.88
C TYR A 59 -14.38 11.28 14.91
N VAL A 60 -13.84 11.39 16.13
CA VAL A 60 -14.53 12.07 17.24
C VAL A 60 -14.29 13.59 17.28
N GLY A 61 -13.43 14.13 16.42
CA GLY A 61 -13.12 15.56 16.39
C GLY A 61 -12.26 16.04 17.56
N SER A 62 -11.38 15.19 18.08
CA SER A 62 -10.44 15.56 19.15
C SER A 62 -9.12 16.08 18.60
N ASN A 63 -8.35 16.75 19.46
CA ASN A 63 -7.03 17.31 19.15
C ASN A 63 -7.02 18.29 17.95
N ASN A 64 -8.05 19.14 17.86
CA ASN A 64 -8.24 20.08 16.74
C ASN A 64 -7.17 21.19 16.66
N SER A 65 -6.26 21.29 17.63
CA SER A 65 -5.06 22.12 17.52
C SER A 65 -4.07 21.61 16.46
N ILE A 66 -4.14 20.33 16.08
CA ILE A 66 -3.37 19.77 14.96
C ILE A 66 -4.05 20.12 13.62
N GLN A 67 -5.34 19.79 13.50
CA GLN A 67 -6.17 20.06 12.34
C GLN A 67 -7.65 20.03 12.78
N GLY A 68 -8.40 21.09 12.43
CA GLY A 68 -9.83 21.19 12.70
C GLY A 68 -10.64 20.24 11.82
N ALA A 69 -10.88 19.03 12.30
CA ALA A 69 -11.49 17.95 11.51
C ALA A 69 -12.27 16.99 12.41
N CYS A 70 -13.54 16.75 12.09
CA CYS A 70 -14.45 15.86 12.83
C CYS A 70 -15.39 15.12 11.86
N VAL A 71 -15.06 13.86 11.53
CA VAL A 71 -15.83 13.06 10.56
C VAL A 71 -17.25 12.76 11.06
N ARG A 72 -17.44 12.61 12.38
CA ARG A 72 -18.79 12.45 12.95
C ARG A 72 -19.68 13.66 12.61
N ASN A 73 -19.17 14.87 12.75
CA ASN A 73 -19.93 16.08 12.42
C ASN A 73 -20.25 16.16 10.92
N VAL A 74 -19.31 15.72 10.06
CA VAL A 74 -19.54 15.65 8.61
C VAL A 74 -20.74 14.75 8.31
N LEU A 75 -20.71 13.50 8.77
CA LEU A 75 -21.78 12.54 8.52
C LEU A 75 -23.13 12.98 9.14
N ASP A 76 -23.10 13.49 10.38
CA ASP A 76 -24.31 13.99 11.05
C ASP A 76 -24.96 15.14 10.27
N SER A 77 -24.16 16.13 9.85
CA SER A 77 -24.68 17.32 9.16
C SER A 77 -25.07 17.04 7.71
N VAL A 78 -24.35 16.19 6.99
CA VAL A 78 -24.69 15.75 5.62
C VAL A 78 -26.05 15.05 5.60
N VAL A 79 -26.31 14.15 6.55
CA VAL A 79 -27.61 13.45 6.62
C VAL A 79 -28.76 14.44 6.80
N GLN A 80 -28.59 15.46 7.65
CA GLN A 80 -29.61 16.51 7.83
C GLN A 80 -29.77 17.37 6.57
N ALA A 81 -28.68 17.78 5.93
CA ALA A 81 -28.74 18.61 4.74
C ALA A 81 -29.38 17.87 3.54
N LEU A 82 -29.14 16.56 3.39
CA LEU A 82 -29.79 15.74 2.36
C LEU A 82 -31.28 15.51 2.64
N LEU A 83 -31.72 15.51 3.91
CA LEU A 83 -33.15 15.44 4.25
C LEU A 83 -33.92 16.72 3.91
N ALA A 84 -33.24 17.87 3.96
CA ALA A 84 -33.87 19.17 3.72
C ALA A 84 -34.29 19.37 2.25
N ASP A 85 -33.58 18.76 1.30
CA ASP A 85 -33.93 18.78 -0.13
C ASP A 85 -33.57 17.46 -0.80
N LYS A 86 -34.60 16.83 -1.41
CA LYS A 86 -34.51 15.56 -2.13
C LYS A 86 -33.56 15.58 -3.35
N ASN A 87 -33.24 16.76 -3.87
CA ASN A 87 -32.39 16.92 -5.05
C ASN A 87 -30.90 16.97 -4.70
N ARG A 88 -30.55 17.32 -3.45
CA ARG A 88 -29.17 17.36 -2.97
C ARG A 88 -28.55 15.97 -3.05
N LYS A 89 -27.27 15.92 -3.44
CA LYS A 89 -26.49 14.70 -3.58
C LYS A 89 -25.16 14.82 -2.84
N PHE A 90 -24.66 13.71 -2.32
CA PHE A 90 -23.36 13.60 -1.66
C PHE A 90 -22.74 12.23 -1.94
N ILE A 91 -21.43 12.18 -2.13
CA ILE A 91 -20.68 10.92 -2.22
C ILE A 91 -19.89 10.64 -0.95
N TYR A 92 -19.80 9.37 -0.54
CA TYR A 92 -18.97 8.96 0.60
C TYR A 92 -18.09 7.77 0.25
N VAL A 93 -16.86 7.76 0.79
CA VAL A 93 -15.77 6.87 0.34
C VAL A 93 -15.34 5.91 1.45
N GLU A 94 -14.76 6.40 2.55
CA GLU A 94 -14.00 5.61 3.51
C GLU A 94 -14.89 4.84 4.51
N GLN A 95 -15.06 3.53 4.29
CA GLN A 95 -15.92 2.71 5.15
C GLN A 95 -15.40 2.57 6.59
N ALA A 96 -14.11 2.79 6.85
CA ALA A 96 -13.56 2.83 8.20
C ALA A 96 -14.30 3.83 9.08
N PHE A 97 -14.60 5.02 8.57
CA PHE A 97 -15.35 6.06 9.29
C PHE A 97 -16.85 5.82 9.24
N PHE A 98 -17.39 5.52 8.04
CA PHE A 98 -18.83 5.31 7.90
C PHE A 98 -19.34 4.20 8.84
N GLN A 99 -18.60 3.09 8.95
CA GLN A 99 -19.02 1.99 9.82
C GLN A 99 -18.81 2.29 11.31
N ARG A 100 -17.85 3.15 11.69
CA ARG A 100 -17.74 3.67 13.06
C ARG A 100 -18.97 4.50 13.39
N TRP A 101 -19.33 5.43 12.51
CA TRP A 101 -20.52 6.26 12.63
C TRP A 101 -21.81 5.46 12.67
N TRP A 102 -21.98 4.50 11.75
CA TRP A 102 -23.17 3.66 11.61
C TRP A 102 -23.54 2.90 12.89
N ARG A 103 -22.53 2.39 13.62
CA ARG A 103 -22.73 1.66 14.88
C ARG A 103 -23.25 2.56 16.00
N ASP A 104 -22.95 3.85 15.95
CA ASP A 104 -23.40 4.83 16.94
C ASP A 104 -24.84 5.33 16.64
N GLN A 105 -25.41 5.00 15.47
CA GLN A 105 -26.70 5.52 15.03
C GLN A 105 -27.91 4.74 15.55
N SER A 106 -28.99 5.47 15.82
CA SER A 106 -30.31 4.89 16.11
C SER A 106 -30.89 4.16 14.88
N GLU A 107 -31.79 3.19 15.11
CA GLU A 107 -32.52 2.50 14.02
C GLU A 107 -33.26 3.49 13.11
N ALA A 108 -33.78 4.60 13.66
CA ALA A 108 -34.45 5.65 12.90
C ALA A 108 -33.48 6.37 11.94
N THR A 109 -32.30 6.75 12.41
CA THR A 109 -31.26 7.34 11.57
C THR A 109 -30.76 6.35 10.52
N GLN A 110 -30.56 5.08 10.91
CA GLN A 110 -30.17 4.02 9.98
C GLN A 110 -31.21 3.84 8.86
N ALA A 111 -32.51 3.89 9.18
CA ALA A 111 -33.58 3.82 8.19
C ALA A 111 -33.60 5.05 7.25
N ILE A 112 -33.34 6.25 7.78
CA ILE A 112 -33.17 7.47 6.99
C ILE A 112 -32.03 7.31 5.99
N VAL A 113 -30.86 6.87 6.45
CA VAL A 113 -29.68 6.72 5.59
C VAL A 113 -29.91 5.65 4.53
N LYS A 114 -30.53 4.51 4.89
CA LYS A 114 -30.94 3.50 3.90
C LYS A 114 -31.84 4.10 2.81
N ARG A 115 -32.77 4.99 3.18
CA ARG A 115 -33.61 5.72 2.22
C ARG A 115 -32.77 6.65 1.34
N LEU A 116 -31.88 7.45 1.90
CA LEU A 116 -31.00 8.37 1.16
C LEU A 116 -30.09 7.64 0.17
N VAL A 117 -29.59 6.45 0.55
CA VAL A 117 -28.82 5.59 -0.35
C VAL A 117 -29.70 5.01 -1.45
N SER A 118 -30.87 4.49 -1.10
CA SER A 118 -31.81 3.92 -2.09
C SER A 118 -32.36 4.95 -3.09
N SER A 119 -32.47 6.22 -2.70
CA SER A 119 -32.91 7.31 -3.57
C SER A 119 -31.77 7.89 -4.43
N GLY A 120 -30.51 7.50 -4.19
CA GLY A 120 -29.34 8.05 -4.86
C GLY A 120 -29.02 9.50 -4.46
N GLN A 121 -29.44 9.92 -3.27
CA GLN A 121 -28.98 11.19 -2.66
C GLN A 121 -27.64 11.01 -1.95
N LEU A 122 -27.42 9.86 -1.30
CA LEU A 122 -26.12 9.48 -0.76
C LEU A 122 -25.57 8.31 -1.57
N GLU A 123 -24.50 8.52 -2.32
CA GLU A 123 -23.87 7.46 -3.11
C GLU A 123 -22.57 6.98 -2.45
N MET A 124 -22.50 5.67 -2.20
CA MET A 124 -21.28 5.02 -1.72
C MET A 124 -20.39 4.70 -2.91
N ILE A 125 -19.24 5.36 -3.03
CA ILE A 125 -18.27 5.16 -4.12
C ILE A 125 -16.93 4.73 -3.55
N ASN A 126 -16.07 4.10 -4.36
CA ASN A 126 -14.91 3.33 -3.95
C ASN A 126 -15.30 2.20 -2.98
N GLY A 127 -15.73 2.55 -1.77
CA GLY A 127 -16.41 1.67 -0.83
C GLY A 127 -15.48 0.70 -0.12
N GLY A 128 -14.16 0.84 -0.27
CA GLY A 128 -13.19 0.15 0.55
C GLY A 128 -13.16 0.69 1.98
N TRP A 129 -12.46 -0.01 2.86
CA TRP A 129 -12.20 0.46 4.22
C TRP A 129 -11.53 1.83 4.23
N CYS A 130 -10.58 2.05 3.31
CA CYS A 130 -9.90 3.32 3.08
C CYS A 130 -9.72 3.58 1.57
N MET A 131 -9.32 4.81 1.25
CA MET A 131 -8.63 5.12 -0.01
C MET A 131 -7.17 4.69 0.13
N HIS A 132 -6.81 3.53 -0.43
CA HIS A 132 -5.49 2.95 -0.25
C HIS A 132 -4.41 3.61 -1.11
N ASP A 133 -3.15 3.56 -0.65
CA ASP A 133 -2.00 3.84 -1.51
C ASP A 133 -1.97 2.88 -2.73
N GLU A 134 -1.38 3.31 -3.83
CA GLU A 134 -1.23 2.50 -5.04
C GLU A 134 0.22 2.06 -5.29
N ALA A 135 1.19 2.52 -4.51
CA ALA A 135 2.59 2.14 -4.65
C ALA A 135 3.02 1.03 -3.67
N ALA A 136 2.81 1.24 -2.37
CA ALA A 136 3.30 0.39 -1.29
C ALA A 136 2.35 -0.73 -0.81
N PRO A 137 1.07 -0.82 -1.23
CA PRO A 137 0.20 -1.98 -0.96
C PRO A 137 0.36 -3.14 -1.95
N HIS A 138 0.26 -4.35 -1.42
CA HIS A 138 0.21 -5.57 -2.23
C HIS A 138 -1.24 -5.82 -2.67
N TYR A 139 -1.46 -6.38 -3.86
CA TYR A 139 -2.81 -6.55 -4.42
C TYR A 139 -3.77 -7.33 -3.52
N ILE A 140 -3.26 -8.29 -2.72
CA ILE A 140 -4.06 -9.03 -1.73
C ILE A 140 -4.68 -8.06 -0.70
N ASP A 141 -3.89 -7.13 -0.19
CA ASP A 141 -4.33 -6.21 0.86
C ASP A 141 -5.27 -5.14 0.29
N MET A 142 -5.04 -4.72 -0.97
CA MET A 142 -5.98 -3.88 -1.73
C MET A 142 -7.35 -4.57 -1.89
N ILE A 143 -7.36 -5.87 -2.23
CA ILE A 143 -8.60 -6.67 -2.35
C ILE A 143 -9.27 -6.83 -0.98
N ASP A 144 -8.50 -7.19 0.05
CA ASP A 144 -9.02 -7.47 1.38
C ASP A 144 -9.71 -6.23 1.97
N GLN A 145 -9.06 -5.07 1.93
CA GLN A 145 -9.65 -3.83 2.46
C GLN A 145 -10.89 -3.41 1.65
N THR A 146 -10.86 -3.58 0.31
CA THR A 146 -12.00 -3.26 -0.55
C THR A 146 -13.19 -4.16 -0.25
N THR A 147 -12.92 -5.47 -0.15
CA THR A 147 -13.93 -6.49 0.16
C THR A 147 -14.57 -6.25 1.52
N TYR A 148 -13.78 -5.81 2.51
CA TYR A 148 -14.29 -5.54 3.85
C TYR A 148 -15.32 -4.42 3.88
N GLY A 149 -15.07 -3.32 3.15
CA GLY A 149 -16.04 -2.24 2.98
C GLY A 149 -17.23 -2.63 2.10
N HIS A 150 -16.99 -3.26 0.94
CA HIS A 150 -18.04 -3.68 -0.01
C HIS A 150 -19.04 -4.66 0.60
N LYS A 151 -18.56 -5.59 1.42
CA LYS A 151 -19.41 -6.56 2.12
C LYS A 151 -20.45 -5.84 2.98
N PHE A 152 -20.03 -4.85 3.77
CA PHE A 152 -20.94 -4.07 4.60
C PHE A 152 -21.94 -3.28 3.76
N ILE A 153 -21.48 -2.62 2.69
CA ILE A 153 -22.37 -1.86 1.79
C ILE A 153 -23.44 -2.78 1.20
N LYS A 154 -23.03 -3.98 0.77
CA LYS A 154 -23.94 -4.98 0.19
C LYS A 154 -24.94 -5.49 1.24
N GLU A 155 -24.50 -5.77 2.45
CA GLU A 155 -25.36 -6.29 3.53
C GLU A 155 -26.34 -5.24 4.06
N GLN A 156 -25.92 -3.97 4.20
CA GLN A 156 -26.77 -2.92 4.78
C GLN A 156 -27.66 -2.21 3.76
N PHE A 157 -27.16 -2.00 2.54
CA PHE A 157 -27.82 -1.16 1.53
C PHE A 157 -28.19 -1.93 0.25
N ASN A 158 -27.72 -3.16 0.07
CA ASN A 158 -27.85 -3.94 -1.16
C ASN A 158 -27.29 -3.23 -2.42
N VAL A 159 -26.34 -2.32 -2.23
CA VAL A 159 -25.66 -1.58 -3.30
C VAL A 159 -24.30 -2.21 -3.60
N THR A 160 -23.88 -2.12 -4.86
CA THR A 160 -22.50 -2.40 -5.29
C THR A 160 -21.93 -1.12 -5.87
N PRO A 161 -20.87 -0.53 -5.29
CA PRO A 161 -20.24 0.67 -5.83
C PRO A 161 -19.81 0.49 -7.29
N ARG A 162 -20.04 1.50 -8.14
CA ARG A 162 -19.70 1.48 -9.58
C ARG A 162 -18.45 2.28 -9.92
N ILE A 163 -17.98 3.12 -8.99
CA ILE A 163 -16.98 4.15 -9.28
C ILE A 163 -15.81 4.04 -8.33
N GLY A 164 -14.59 4.04 -8.88
CA GLY A 164 -13.35 4.23 -8.14
C GLY A 164 -13.09 5.71 -7.87
N TRP A 165 -12.70 6.03 -6.64
CA TRP A 165 -12.39 7.39 -6.21
C TRP A 165 -11.03 7.38 -5.49
N GLN A 166 -9.98 7.75 -6.21
CA GLN A 166 -8.58 7.71 -5.77
C GLN A 166 -7.97 9.11 -5.93
N ILE A 167 -8.56 10.08 -5.24
CA ILE A 167 -8.24 11.49 -5.46
C ILE A 167 -6.87 11.88 -4.92
N ASP A 168 -6.39 11.19 -3.87
CA ASP A 168 -5.20 11.56 -3.12
C ASP A 168 -3.99 10.59 -3.14
N PRO A 169 -4.06 9.32 -3.59
CA PRO A 169 -2.85 8.51 -3.75
C PRO A 169 -1.81 9.17 -4.68
N PHE A 170 -0.53 9.02 -4.33
CA PHE A 170 0.56 9.79 -4.93
C PHE A 170 1.11 9.14 -6.20
N GLY A 171 0.28 9.13 -7.25
CA GLY A 171 0.47 8.37 -8.49
C GLY A 171 -0.39 7.11 -8.51
N HIS A 172 -0.64 6.57 -9.70
CA HIS A 172 -1.65 5.52 -9.89
C HIS A 172 -1.09 4.29 -10.61
N SER A 173 -1.41 3.11 -10.08
CA SER A 173 -0.86 1.82 -10.51
C SER A 173 -1.64 1.17 -11.64
N ALA A 174 -0.98 0.35 -12.45
CA ALA A 174 -1.67 -0.43 -13.47
C ALA A 174 -2.68 -1.42 -12.84
N VAL A 175 -2.30 -2.03 -11.71
CA VAL A 175 -3.18 -2.95 -10.97
C VAL A 175 -4.46 -2.27 -10.55
N GLN A 176 -4.42 -1.04 -10.06
CA GLN A 176 -5.63 -0.31 -9.67
C GLN A 176 -6.67 -0.30 -10.78
N ALA A 177 -6.26 0.12 -11.97
CA ALA A 177 -7.14 0.28 -13.11
C ALA A 177 -7.83 -1.03 -13.51
N TYR A 178 -7.08 -2.13 -13.63
CA TYR A 178 -7.65 -3.38 -14.12
C TYR A 178 -8.26 -4.26 -13.01
N LEU A 179 -7.78 -4.15 -11.76
CA LEU A 179 -8.25 -4.93 -10.61
C LEU A 179 -9.52 -4.33 -10.01
N LEU A 180 -9.68 -3.01 -10.06
CA LEU A 180 -10.94 -2.38 -9.64
C LEU A 180 -11.88 -2.12 -10.83
N GLY A 181 -11.38 -2.11 -12.07
CA GLY A 181 -12.18 -2.00 -13.28
C GLY A 181 -13.03 -3.22 -13.62
N GLY A 182 -13.57 -3.23 -14.85
CA GLY A 182 -14.75 -4.03 -15.22
C GLY A 182 -14.66 -5.56 -15.04
N ARG A 183 -13.47 -6.15 -14.98
CA ARG A 183 -13.29 -7.61 -14.72
C ARG A 183 -12.83 -7.96 -13.31
N GLY A 184 -12.52 -6.97 -12.49
CA GLY A 184 -12.15 -7.16 -11.10
C GLY A 184 -13.33 -6.85 -10.18
N VAL A 185 -13.31 -5.70 -9.52
CA VAL A 185 -14.42 -5.26 -8.64
C VAL A 185 -15.65 -4.80 -9.43
N GLY A 186 -15.49 -4.46 -10.71
CA GLY A 186 -16.60 -4.14 -11.60
C GLY A 186 -16.92 -2.65 -11.68
N PHE A 187 -15.95 -1.77 -11.45
CA PHE A 187 -16.14 -0.34 -11.67
C PHE A 187 -16.20 0.03 -13.15
N ASP A 188 -17.05 1.00 -13.45
CA ASP A 188 -17.21 1.59 -14.77
C ASP A 188 -16.15 2.69 -15.01
N SER A 189 -15.82 3.44 -13.95
CA SER A 189 -14.87 4.54 -14.01
C SER A 189 -14.01 4.70 -12.75
N LEU A 190 -12.89 5.41 -12.90
CA LEU A 190 -11.93 5.73 -11.86
C LEU A 190 -11.50 7.20 -11.99
N PHE A 191 -11.68 7.94 -10.89
CA PHE A 191 -11.34 9.37 -10.81
C PHE A 191 -10.19 9.61 -9.84
N PHE A 192 -9.26 10.49 -10.20
CA PHE A 192 -8.06 10.76 -9.42
C PHE A 192 -7.46 12.15 -9.68
N GLY A 193 -6.71 12.69 -8.70
CA GLY A 193 -6.14 14.04 -8.77
C GLY A 193 -4.65 14.10 -9.14
N ARG A 194 -3.85 13.07 -8.80
CA ARG A 194 -2.38 13.18 -8.73
C ARG A 194 -1.68 12.46 -9.89
N ILE A 195 -1.46 13.19 -10.98
CA ILE A 195 -0.59 12.80 -12.10
C ILE A 195 0.57 13.79 -12.25
N ASP A 196 1.68 13.36 -12.87
CA ASP A 196 2.86 14.19 -13.11
C ASP A 196 2.50 15.55 -13.72
N TYR A 197 3.13 16.64 -13.25
CA TYR A 197 2.79 17.99 -13.68
C TYR A 197 3.00 18.23 -15.19
N GLN A 198 4.02 17.62 -15.80
CA GLN A 198 4.26 17.70 -17.26
C GLN A 198 3.20 16.90 -18.01
N ASP A 199 2.85 15.70 -17.53
CA ASP A 199 1.75 14.90 -18.10
C ASP A 199 0.42 15.65 -18.00
N LYS A 200 0.12 16.26 -16.84
CA LYS A 200 -1.08 17.06 -16.61
C LYS A 200 -1.17 18.24 -17.59
N ALA A 201 -0.07 18.96 -17.78
CA ALA A 201 -0.01 20.06 -18.74
C ALA A 201 -0.30 19.60 -20.18
N LYS A 202 0.35 18.50 -20.61
CA LYS A 202 0.14 17.93 -21.95
C LYS A 202 -1.28 17.43 -22.16
N ARG A 203 -1.85 16.75 -21.15
CA ARG A 203 -3.23 16.24 -21.19
C ARG A 203 -4.28 17.35 -21.22
N LYS A 204 -4.03 18.50 -20.58
CA LYS A 204 -4.91 19.67 -20.70
C LYS A 204 -4.92 20.22 -22.13
N GLU A 205 -3.75 20.36 -22.73
CA GLU A 205 -3.61 20.83 -24.12
C GLU A 205 -4.32 19.90 -25.12
N ASP A 206 -4.13 18.59 -24.96
CA ASP A 206 -4.68 17.59 -25.89
C ASP A 206 -6.14 17.18 -25.58
N LYS A 207 -6.73 17.70 -24.50
CA LYS A 207 -7.99 17.20 -23.91
C LYS A 207 -7.95 15.67 -23.69
N ARG A 208 -6.87 15.17 -23.05
CA ARG A 208 -6.60 13.74 -22.74
C ARG A 208 -6.52 13.46 -21.25
N LEU A 209 -7.14 14.30 -20.43
CA LEU A 209 -7.34 14.04 -19.00
C LEU A 209 -8.28 12.84 -18.76
N GLU A 210 -9.15 12.58 -19.73
CA GLU A 210 -10.12 11.49 -19.73
C GLU A 210 -9.74 10.47 -20.79
N VAL A 211 -9.56 9.22 -20.39
CA VAL A 211 -9.03 8.13 -21.21
C VAL A 211 -9.78 6.84 -20.98
N ILE A 212 -9.68 5.91 -21.93
CA ILE A 212 -9.89 4.49 -21.65
C ILE A 212 -8.56 3.91 -21.22
N TRP A 213 -8.46 3.51 -19.96
CA TRP A 213 -7.24 2.96 -19.40
C TRP A 213 -7.23 1.44 -19.52
N ARG A 214 -6.30 0.94 -20.33
CA ARG A 214 -6.05 -0.48 -20.59
C ARG A 214 -4.72 -0.88 -19.96
N ALA A 215 -4.75 -1.05 -18.64
CA ALA A 215 -3.52 -1.21 -17.86
C ALA A 215 -2.91 -2.62 -17.86
N SER A 216 -3.70 -3.66 -18.15
CA SER A 216 -3.19 -5.04 -18.22
C SER A 216 -2.90 -5.45 -19.66
N LYS A 217 -1.63 -5.75 -19.96
CA LYS A 217 -1.21 -6.29 -21.26
C LYS A 217 -1.84 -7.65 -21.56
N SER A 218 -2.04 -8.47 -20.52
CA SER A 218 -2.61 -9.80 -20.66
C SER A 218 -4.13 -9.80 -20.85
N LEU A 219 -4.86 -8.89 -20.21
CA LEU A 219 -6.33 -8.83 -20.29
C LEU A 219 -6.82 -7.88 -21.39
N GLY A 220 -5.99 -6.91 -21.81
CA GLY A 220 -6.31 -5.97 -22.87
C GLY A 220 -7.62 -5.23 -22.62
N SER A 221 -8.43 -5.05 -23.67
CA SER A 221 -9.71 -4.32 -23.60
C SER A 221 -10.73 -4.94 -22.66
N SER A 222 -10.57 -6.21 -22.29
CA SER A 222 -11.53 -6.92 -21.46
C SER A 222 -11.54 -6.46 -20.00
N SER A 223 -10.52 -5.73 -19.56
CA SER A 223 -10.38 -5.15 -18.21
C SER A 223 -10.11 -3.64 -18.25
N GLN A 224 -10.55 -2.95 -19.30
CA GLN A 224 -10.37 -1.51 -19.42
C GLN A 224 -11.36 -0.75 -18.54
N ILE A 225 -11.02 0.47 -18.16
CA ILE A 225 -11.85 1.35 -17.32
C ILE A 225 -11.83 2.78 -17.87
N PHE A 226 -12.92 3.53 -17.72
CA PHE A 226 -12.90 4.97 -18.00
C PHE A 226 -12.16 5.70 -16.87
N ALA A 227 -11.03 6.32 -17.17
CA ALA A 227 -10.18 6.97 -16.18
C ALA A 227 -10.18 8.48 -16.41
N CYS A 228 -10.34 9.24 -15.33
CA CYS A 228 -10.41 10.69 -15.37
C CYS A 228 -9.43 11.28 -14.35
N ALA A 229 -8.37 11.91 -14.86
CA ALA A 229 -7.47 12.74 -14.07
C ALA A 229 -8.09 14.14 -13.94
N PHE A 230 -8.22 14.66 -12.73
CA PHE A 230 -8.77 16.00 -12.54
C PHE A 230 -7.86 17.06 -13.15
N PRO A 231 -8.43 18.10 -13.78
CA PRO A 231 -7.65 19.22 -14.30
C PRO A 231 -6.82 19.91 -13.22
N GLN A 232 -7.28 19.92 -11.97
CA GLN A 232 -6.51 20.42 -10.83
C GLN A 232 -6.38 19.32 -9.78
N GLU A 233 -6.29 19.67 -8.50
CA GLU A 233 -6.44 18.71 -7.39
C GLU A 233 -7.93 18.30 -7.28
N TYR A 234 -8.37 17.88 -6.10
CA TYR A 234 -9.75 17.47 -5.80
C TYR A 234 -10.53 18.52 -5.01
N ALA A 235 -10.13 19.78 -5.12
CA ALA A 235 -10.81 20.93 -4.52
C ALA A 235 -11.85 21.52 -5.49
N PRO A 236 -12.73 22.43 -5.04
CA PRO A 236 -13.59 23.21 -5.93
C PRO A 236 -12.74 24.06 -6.89
N PRO A 237 -13.32 24.58 -7.99
CA PRO A 237 -12.61 25.49 -8.87
C PRO A 237 -12.02 26.70 -8.12
N PRO A 238 -10.89 27.25 -8.58
CA PRO A 238 -10.37 28.50 -8.03
C PRO A 238 -11.39 29.63 -8.25
N GLY A 239 -11.38 30.65 -7.38
CA GLY A 239 -12.34 31.77 -7.44
C GLY A 239 -13.40 31.77 -6.33
N GLY A 240 -13.10 31.13 -5.20
CA GLY A 240 -13.90 31.24 -3.98
C GLY A 240 -15.16 30.37 -3.98
N PHE A 241 -15.04 29.10 -4.42
CA PHE A 241 -16.13 28.12 -4.40
C PHE A 241 -15.99 27.12 -3.23
N ASN A 242 -15.21 27.47 -2.19
CA ASN A 242 -15.09 26.69 -0.96
C ASN A 242 -16.08 27.25 0.06
N PHE A 243 -17.01 26.45 0.58
CA PHE A 243 -18.10 26.96 1.42
C PHE A 243 -18.07 26.37 2.84
N GLU A 244 -16.89 26.02 3.33
CA GLU A 244 -16.71 25.64 4.73
C GLU A 244 -16.99 26.83 5.66
N VAL A 245 -17.48 26.56 6.87
CA VAL A 245 -18.01 27.60 7.79
C VAL A 245 -17.01 28.71 8.12
N ASN A 246 -15.72 28.41 8.11
CA ASN A 246 -14.66 29.35 8.48
C ASN A 246 -13.82 29.77 7.26
N ASP A 247 -14.31 29.55 6.05
CA ASP A 247 -13.63 29.96 4.82
C ASP A 247 -14.04 31.40 4.44
N ASP A 248 -13.08 32.18 3.92
CA ASP A 248 -13.29 33.57 3.51
C ASP A 248 -13.91 33.70 2.09
N SER A 249 -14.23 32.59 1.44
CA SER A 249 -14.85 32.60 0.11
C SER A 249 -16.19 33.34 0.07
N PRO A 250 -16.44 34.15 -0.97
CA PRO A 250 -17.69 34.89 -1.10
C PRO A 250 -18.88 33.95 -1.32
N ILE A 251 -19.88 34.08 -0.44
CA ILE A 251 -21.18 33.43 -0.54
C ILE A 251 -22.07 34.13 -1.58
N VAL A 252 -23.15 33.45 -1.99
CA VAL A 252 -24.21 34.09 -2.79
C VAL A 252 -25.18 34.83 -1.86
N GLN A 253 -25.14 36.15 -1.89
CA GLN A 253 -26.12 37.05 -1.30
C GLN A 253 -27.14 37.39 -2.38
N ASP A 254 -28.36 36.89 -2.19
CA ASP A 254 -29.51 37.07 -3.08
C ASP A 254 -30.72 37.73 -2.41
N ASP A 255 -30.54 38.22 -1.18
CA ASP A 255 -31.57 38.94 -0.45
C ASP A 255 -31.45 40.43 -0.74
N ILE A 256 -32.34 40.92 -1.59
CA ILE A 256 -32.41 42.34 -1.98
C ILE A 256 -32.66 43.29 -0.80
N THR A 257 -33.02 42.78 0.39
CA THR A 257 -33.24 43.58 1.60
C THR A 257 -31.99 43.75 2.46
N LEU A 258 -30.91 43.00 2.19
CA LEU A 258 -29.61 43.20 2.84
C LEU A 258 -28.63 43.83 1.85
N PHE A 259 -27.57 44.44 2.37
CA PHE A 259 -26.49 44.98 1.54
C PHE A 259 -25.67 43.86 0.87
N ASP A 260 -24.86 44.27 -0.11
CA ASP A 260 -23.90 43.41 -0.80
C ASP A 260 -24.53 42.28 -1.63
N TYR A 261 -25.70 42.54 -2.24
CA TYR A 261 -26.30 41.65 -3.24
C TYR A 261 -25.33 41.40 -4.40
N ASN A 262 -25.01 40.13 -4.68
CA ASN A 262 -23.90 39.78 -5.58
C ASN A 262 -24.22 38.66 -6.59
N VAL A 263 -25.50 38.33 -6.82
CA VAL A 263 -25.88 37.20 -7.70
C VAL A 263 -25.27 37.29 -9.10
N GLU A 264 -25.28 38.45 -9.75
CA GLU A 264 -24.74 38.62 -11.11
C GLU A 264 -23.23 38.35 -11.17
N GLU A 265 -22.48 38.89 -10.21
CA GLU A 265 -21.04 38.67 -10.07
C GLU A 265 -20.75 37.18 -9.88
N ARG A 266 -21.42 36.53 -8.93
CA ARG A 266 -21.17 35.12 -8.61
C ARG A 266 -21.58 34.17 -9.75
N VAL A 267 -22.65 34.48 -10.49
CA VAL A 267 -23.01 33.74 -11.70
C VAL A 267 -21.95 33.92 -12.79
N ASN A 268 -21.40 35.13 -12.98
CA ASN A 268 -20.32 35.36 -13.93
C ASN A 268 -19.05 34.58 -13.56
N ASP A 269 -18.68 34.54 -12.28
CA ASP A 269 -17.56 33.73 -11.79
C ASP A 269 -17.76 32.25 -12.09
N PHE A 270 -18.97 31.73 -11.82
CA PHE A 270 -19.33 30.34 -12.09
C PHE A 270 -19.20 30.00 -13.57
N VAL A 271 -19.77 30.84 -14.44
CA VAL A 271 -19.72 30.66 -15.90
C VAL A 271 -18.27 30.70 -16.39
N ALA A 272 -17.45 31.64 -15.91
CA ALA A 272 -16.04 31.74 -16.28
C ALA A 272 -15.25 30.49 -15.89
N ALA A 273 -15.41 30.00 -14.66
CA ALA A 273 -14.76 28.77 -14.19
C ALA A 273 -15.23 27.54 -14.99
N ALA A 274 -16.52 27.45 -15.28
CA ALA A 274 -17.10 26.31 -16.01
C ALA A 274 -16.58 26.23 -17.44
N LEU A 275 -16.54 27.38 -18.15
CA LEU A 275 -16.01 27.46 -19.51
C LEU A 275 -14.50 27.20 -19.55
N SER A 276 -13.75 27.64 -18.54
CA SER A 276 -12.31 27.35 -18.42
C SER A 276 -12.05 25.84 -18.33
N GLN A 277 -12.81 25.13 -17.47
CA GLN A 277 -12.69 23.68 -17.37
C GLN A 277 -13.21 22.95 -18.61
N ALA A 278 -14.30 23.41 -19.22
CA ALA A 278 -14.82 22.85 -20.46
C ALA A 278 -13.79 22.94 -21.61
N ASN A 279 -12.91 23.96 -21.59
CA ASN A 279 -11.87 24.10 -22.61
C ASN A 279 -10.83 22.96 -22.58
N VAL A 280 -10.61 22.31 -21.44
CA VAL A 280 -9.64 21.20 -21.29
C VAL A 280 -10.29 19.82 -21.18
N THR A 281 -11.62 19.74 -21.33
CA THR A 281 -12.42 18.52 -21.17
C THR A 281 -13.07 18.15 -22.50
N ARG A 282 -13.29 16.86 -22.78
CA ARG A 282 -14.07 16.41 -23.96
C ARG A 282 -15.56 16.45 -23.63
N THR A 283 -16.43 16.50 -24.63
CA THR A 283 -17.90 16.64 -24.47
C THR A 283 -18.31 17.98 -23.82
N ASN A 284 -19.61 18.17 -23.65
CA ASN A 284 -20.21 19.31 -22.93
C ASN A 284 -20.45 19.00 -21.44
N HIS A 285 -19.79 18.00 -20.85
CA HIS A 285 -19.95 17.61 -19.45
C HIS A 285 -18.65 17.82 -18.66
N VAL A 286 -18.71 18.68 -17.63
CA VAL A 286 -17.62 18.94 -16.69
C VAL A 286 -18.03 18.55 -15.27
N MET A 287 -17.09 18.03 -14.48
CA MET A 287 -17.32 17.66 -13.08
C MET A 287 -16.55 18.59 -12.16
N TRP A 288 -17.24 19.15 -11.16
CA TRP A 288 -16.65 19.91 -10.08
C TRP A 288 -16.66 19.08 -8.81
N THR A 289 -15.48 18.88 -8.25
CA THR A 289 -15.24 18.30 -6.92
C THR A 289 -15.55 19.35 -5.86
N MET A 290 -16.80 19.41 -5.42
CA MET A 290 -17.27 20.40 -4.44
C MET A 290 -16.96 19.89 -3.03
N GLY A 291 -15.68 19.84 -2.67
CA GLY A 291 -15.20 19.30 -1.40
C GLY A 291 -13.68 19.39 -1.28
N GLU A 292 -13.15 19.04 -0.12
CA GLU A 292 -11.71 19.00 0.19
C GLU A 292 -11.53 18.18 1.49
N ASP A 293 -10.33 18.18 2.07
CA ASP A 293 -10.00 17.54 3.34
C ASP A 293 -10.94 17.95 4.47
N PHE A 294 -11.66 16.96 5.02
CA PHE A 294 -12.53 17.08 6.20
C PHE A 294 -13.55 18.24 6.15
N LYS A 295 -13.99 18.60 4.96
CA LYS A 295 -15.04 19.62 4.73
C LYS A 295 -16.42 19.04 5.01
N TYR A 296 -17.44 19.89 4.92
CA TYR A 296 -18.83 19.58 5.26
C TYR A 296 -19.04 19.27 6.75
N GLN A 297 -18.18 19.76 7.66
CA GLN A 297 -18.45 19.60 9.11
C GLN A 297 -19.77 20.29 9.51
N TYR A 298 -20.17 21.31 8.75
CA TYR A 298 -21.53 21.81 8.69
C TYR A 298 -21.99 21.89 7.22
N ALA A 299 -22.52 20.78 6.72
CA ALA A 299 -22.87 20.59 5.32
C ALA A 299 -23.82 21.65 4.74
N GLU A 300 -24.72 22.22 5.54
CA GLU A 300 -25.70 23.21 5.07
C GLU A 300 -25.04 24.48 4.51
N SER A 301 -23.83 24.85 4.97
CA SER A 301 -23.08 25.98 4.42
C SER A 301 -22.76 25.80 2.92
N TRP A 302 -22.38 24.58 2.55
CA TRP A 302 -22.12 24.19 1.17
C TRP A 302 -23.40 24.09 0.36
N PHE A 303 -24.37 23.32 0.85
CA PHE A 303 -25.61 23.06 0.11
C PHE A 303 -26.42 24.33 -0.13
N ARG A 304 -26.46 25.27 0.83
CA ARG A 304 -27.14 26.56 0.62
C ARG A 304 -26.55 27.36 -0.53
N ASN A 305 -25.23 27.39 -0.67
CA ASN A 305 -24.59 28.09 -1.78
C ASN A 305 -24.79 27.33 -3.11
N MET A 306 -24.66 26.00 -3.10
CA MET A 306 -24.90 25.19 -4.29
C MET A 306 -26.35 25.28 -4.78
N ASP A 307 -27.34 25.31 -3.88
CA ASP A 307 -28.76 25.50 -4.24
C ASP A 307 -28.96 26.83 -4.99
N LYS A 308 -28.35 27.92 -4.49
CA LYS A 308 -28.38 29.24 -5.12
C LYS A 308 -27.69 29.24 -6.47
N PHE A 309 -26.50 28.64 -6.58
CA PHE A 309 -25.79 28.53 -7.86
C PHE A 309 -26.62 27.77 -8.88
N ILE A 310 -27.14 26.59 -8.53
CA ILE A 310 -28.00 25.80 -9.43
C ILE A 310 -29.19 26.65 -9.87
N HIS A 311 -29.88 27.34 -8.97
CA HIS A 311 -31.01 28.17 -9.33
C HIS A 311 -30.65 29.33 -10.28
N TYR A 312 -29.69 30.18 -9.90
CA TYR A 312 -29.39 31.40 -10.63
C TYR A 312 -28.58 31.18 -11.91
N VAL A 313 -27.66 30.22 -11.93
CA VAL A 313 -26.90 29.86 -13.14
C VAL A 313 -27.84 29.28 -14.20
N ASN A 314 -28.79 28.44 -13.80
CA ASN A 314 -29.76 27.88 -14.75
C ASN A 314 -30.77 28.92 -15.23
N LYS A 315 -31.12 29.90 -14.38
CA LYS A 315 -31.95 31.05 -14.76
C LYS A 315 -31.25 31.99 -15.75
N ASP A 316 -29.95 32.21 -15.57
CA ASP A 316 -29.10 32.92 -16.53
C ASP A 316 -28.99 32.14 -17.86
N GLY A 317 -28.75 30.84 -17.76
CA GLY A 317 -28.88 29.90 -18.86
C GLY A 317 -27.69 29.80 -19.80
N ARG A 318 -26.59 30.54 -19.60
CA ARG A 318 -25.35 30.40 -20.40
C ARG A 318 -24.69 29.02 -20.24
N VAL A 319 -24.76 28.45 -19.04
CA VAL A 319 -24.38 27.06 -18.73
C VAL A 319 -25.51 26.40 -17.93
N ASN A 320 -25.41 25.09 -17.70
CA ASN A 320 -26.35 24.34 -16.88
C ASN A 320 -25.62 23.73 -15.69
N ALA A 321 -26.12 23.93 -14.47
CA ALA A 321 -25.57 23.38 -13.24
C ALA A 321 -26.55 22.39 -12.61
N LEU A 322 -26.05 21.27 -12.10
CA LEU A 322 -26.87 20.26 -11.43
C LEU A 322 -26.13 19.60 -10.27
N TYR A 323 -26.88 19.17 -9.26
CA TYR A 323 -26.39 18.17 -8.32
C TYR A 323 -26.11 16.87 -9.06
N SER A 324 -24.92 16.30 -8.83
CA SER A 324 -24.49 15.09 -9.50
C SER A 324 -23.71 14.18 -8.56
N THR A 325 -23.46 12.98 -9.06
CA THR A 325 -22.44 12.08 -8.55
C THR A 325 -21.48 11.69 -9.68
N PRO A 326 -20.33 11.07 -9.38
CA PRO A 326 -19.43 10.53 -10.40
C PRO A 326 -20.08 9.45 -11.27
N SER A 327 -21.04 8.68 -10.75
CA SER A 327 -21.83 7.73 -11.55
C SER A 327 -22.68 8.45 -12.59
N ILE A 328 -23.43 9.49 -12.19
CA ILE A 328 -24.25 10.30 -13.10
C ILE A 328 -23.37 10.98 -14.15
N TYR A 329 -22.20 11.49 -13.75
CA TYR A 329 -21.22 12.04 -14.68
C TYR A 329 -20.75 10.98 -15.68
N THR A 330 -20.35 9.81 -15.22
CA THR A 330 -19.88 8.70 -16.06
C THR A 330 -20.97 8.27 -17.06
N ASP A 331 -22.22 8.13 -16.60
CA ASP A 331 -23.35 7.74 -17.45
C ASP A 331 -23.62 8.81 -18.52
N ALA A 332 -23.49 10.10 -18.18
CA ALA A 332 -23.60 11.19 -19.16
C ALA A 332 -22.49 11.15 -20.21
N LYS A 333 -21.23 10.93 -19.78
CA LYS A 333 -20.08 10.80 -20.70
C LYS A 333 -20.17 9.58 -21.60
N TYR A 334 -20.72 8.48 -21.07
CA TYR A 334 -20.94 7.25 -21.83
C TYR A 334 -22.04 7.39 -22.88
N ALA A 335 -23.03 8.27 -22.66
CA ALA A 335 -24.11 8.53 -23.61
C ALA A 335 -23.67 9.36 -24.83
N GLU A 336 -22.52 10.03 -24.75
CA GLU A 336 -21.96 10.81 -25.85
C GLU A 336 -21.33 9.93 -26.94
N THR A 337 -21.29 10.44 -28.18
CA THR A 337 -20.74 9.70 -29.34
C THR A 337 -19.23 9.85 -29.53
N ASP A 338 -18.55 10.50 -28.59
CA ASP A 338 -17.12 10.80 -28.64
C ASP A 338 -16.24 9.54 -28.61
N THR A 339 -15.09 9.64 -29.27
CA THR A 339 -14.02 8.66 -29.11
C THR A 339 -13.07 9.09 -28.00
N TRP A 340 -12.63 8.13 -27.19
CA TRP A 340 -11.78 8.37 -26.03
C TRP A 340 -10.34 7.95 -26.32
N PRO A 341 -9.33 8.73 -25.87
CA PRO A 341 -7.93 8.36 -26.04
C PRO A 341 -7.59 7.14 -25.19
N LEU A 342 -6.69 6.30 -25.68
CA LEU A 342 -6.19 5.15 -24.93
C LEU A 342 -5.05 5.59 -23.98
N LYS A 343 -5.02 4.99 -22.80
CA LYS A 343 -3.88 4.97 -21.88
C LYS A 343 -3.51 3.51 -21.59
N GLU A 344 -2.21 3.21 -21.57
CA GLU A 344 -1.67 1.89 -21.19
C GLU A 344 -0.72 2.04 -19.99
N ASP A 345 -0.22 0.94 -19.43
CA ASP A 345 0.70 0.93 -18.27
C ASP A 345 0.17 1.73 -17.05
N ASP A 346 0.97 2.57 -16.39
CA ASP A 346 0.64 3.26 -15.13
C ASP A 346 0.96 4.77 -15.12
N TYR A 347 0.71 5.44 -13.99
CA TYR A 347 0.97 6.88 -13.76
C TYR A 347 2.10 7.09 -12.73
N PHE A 348 3.12 6.22 -12.72
CA PHE A 348 4.30 6.37 -11.86
C PHE A 348 5.57 6.79 -12.62
N PRO A 349 6.51 7.48 -11.93
CA PRO A 349 6.35 8.15 -10.64
C PRO A 349 5.56 9.46 -10.75
N TYR A 350 4.93 9.89 -9.67
CA TYR A 350 4.28 11.20 -9.57
C TYR A 350 5.28 12.31 -9.22
N ALA A 351 5.18 13.45 -9.90
CA ALA A 351 5.82 14.69 -9.51
C ALA A 351 4.81 15.85 -9.52
N SER A 352 4.72 16.58 -8.42
CA SER A 352 3.85 17.76 -8.31
C SER A 352 4.45 19.01 -8.94
N ASP A 353 5.79 19.06 -9.04
CA ASP A 353 6.57 20.17 -9.60
C ASP A 353 7.98 19.69 -10.02
N ILE A 354 8.76 20.56 -10.66
CA ILE A 354 10.10 20.36 -11.22
C ILE A 354 11.05 19.59 -10.28
N ASN A 355 11.06 19.94 -8.98
CA ASN A 355 11.97 19.38 -7.98
C ASN A 355 11.26 18.50 -6.94
N ALA A 356 10.02 18.10 -7.20
CA ALA A 356 9.14 17.44 -6.23
C ALA A 356 8.67 16.09 -6.78
N TYR A 357 9.60 15.14 -6.96
CA TYR A 357 9.25 13.74 -7.26
C TYR A 357 8.89 13.00 -5.97
N TRP A 358 7.67 12.48 -5.92
CA TRP A 358 7.12 11.77 -4.76
C TRP A 358 7.57 10.31 -4.81
N THR A 359 8.88 10.08 -4.75
CA THR A 359 9.47 8.73 -4.77
C THR A 359 10.17 8.35 -3.47
N GLY A 360 10.18 9.26 -2.48
CA GLY A 360 10.71 8.99 -1.14
C GLY A 360 9.80 8.03 -0.36
N TYR A 361 8.48 8.22 -0.48
CA TYR A 361 7.50 7.39 0.23
C TYR A 361 7.49 5.91 -0.18
N PHE A 362 8.09 5.57 -1.33
CA PHE A 362 8.34 4.19 -1.70
C PHE A 362 9.18 3.45 -0.64
N THR A 363 9.98 4.18 0.15
CA THR A 363 10.84 3.62 1.20
C THR A 363 10.47 4.10 2.60
N SER A 364 9.97 5.32 2.77
CA SER A 364 9.64 5.93 4.08
C SER A 364 8.96 4.96 5.06
N ARG A 365 9.46 4.93 6.30
CA ARG A 365 9.00 3.99 7.36
C ARG A 365 9.07 2.51 6.92
N PRO A 366 10.25 2.00 6.49
CA PRO A 366 10.38 0.63 5.98
C PRO A 366 10.03 -0.44 7.02
N ALA A 367 10.20 -0.15 8.32
CA ALA A 367 9.79 -1.03 9.40
C ALA A 367 8.27 -1.26 9.42
N LEU A 368 7.46 -0.20 9.20
CA LEU A 368 6.01 -0.31 9.12
C LEU A 368 5.58 -1.07 7.87
N LYS A 369 6.18 -0.77 6.69
CA LYS A 369 5.96 -1.51 5.44
C LYS A 369 6.24 -3.02 5.62
N GLY A 370 7.38 -3.35 6.24
CA GLY A 370 7.74 -4.73 6.56
C GLY A 370 6.76 -5.40 7.53
N TYR A 371 6.26 -4.64 8.52
CA TYR A 371 5.29 -5.15 9.49
C TYR A 371 3.93 -5.45 8.85
N VAL A 372 3.43 -4.54 8.00
CA VAL A 372 2.20 -4.76 7.20
C VAL A 372 2.34 -6.00 6.33
N ARG A 373 3.46 -6.16 5.60
CA ARG A 373 3.65 -7.33 4.73
C ARG A 373 3.72 -8.64 5.51
N MET A 374 4.38 -8.65 6.66
CA MET A 374 4.45 -9.82 7.53
C MET A 374 3.05 -10.22 8.03
N LEU A 375 2.28 -9.24 8.51
CA LEU A 375 0.93 -9.48 9.02
C LEU A 375 -0.10 -9.81 7.93
N SER A 376 0.05 -9.27 6.71
CA SER A 376 -0.73 -9.68 5.55
C SER A 376 -0.61 -11.19 5.28
N GLY A 377 0.63 -11.71 5.24
CA GLY A 377 0.88 -13.14 5.09
C GLY A 377 0.35 -13.97 6.26
N TYR A 378 0.49 -13.45 7.48
CA TYR A 378 -0.05 -14.09 8.69
C TYR A 378 -1.58 -14.15 8.66
N TYR A 379 -2.24 -13.06 8.28
CA TYR A 379 -3.70 -12.94 8.22
C TYR A 379 -4.31 -13.89 7.19
N LEU A 380 -3.65 -14.09 6.04
CA LEU A 380 -4.05 -15.11 5.07
C LEU A 380 -4.00 -16.52 5.69
N ALA A 381 -2.90 -16.88 6.35
CA ALA A 381 -2.77 -18.19 7.02
C ALA A 381 -3.77 -18.35 8.17
N ALA A 382 -3.99 -17.30 8.96
CA ALA A 382 -4.94 -17.30 10.07
C ALA A 382 -6.37 -17.52 9.60
N ARG A 383 -6.80 -16.86 8.52
CA ARG A 383 -8.13 -17.08 7.92
C ARG A 383 -8.32 -18.50 7.39
N GLN A 384 -7.30 -19.07 6.74
CA GLN A 384 -7.36 -20.48 6.29
C GLN A 384 -7.56 -21.42 7.48
N LEU A 385 -6.78 -21.24 8.55
CA LEU A 385 -6.87 -22.04 9.77
C LEU A 385 -8.18 -21.82 10.54
N GLU A 386 -8.72 -20.59 10.54
CA GLU A 386 -10.04 -20.27 11.11
C GLU A 386 -11.15 -21.05 10.39
N VAL A 387 -11.12 -21.05 9.05
CA VAL A 387 -12.08 -21.79 8.22
C VAL A 387 -11.97 -23.30 8.48
N MET A 388 -10.76 -23.85 8.56
CA MET A 388 -10.53 -25.28 8.81
C MET A 388 -11.04 -25.74 10.19
N LYS A 389 -10.88 -24.90 11.22
CA LYS A 389 -11.40 -25.17 12.58
C LYS A 389 -12.93 -25.04 12.65
N GLY A 390 -13.51 -24.22 11.78
CA GLY A 390 -14.89 -23.78 11.88
C GLY A 390 -14.99 -22.49 12.69
N ARG A 391 -15.31 -21.39 12.02
CA ARG A 391 -15.40 -20.06 12.63
C ARG A 391 -16.51 -20.01 13.69
N ASN A 392 -16.16 -19.56 14.89
CA ASN A 392 -17.11 -19.32 15.98
C ASN A 392 -17.23 -17.82 16.25
N LYS A 393 -18.41 -17.23 16.00
CA LYS A 393 -18.67 -15.78 16.20
C LYS A 393 -18.54 -15.32 17.65
N THR A 394 -18.69 -16.21 18.64
CA THR A 394 -18.55 -15.86 20.06
C THR A 394 -17.13 -16.08 20.60
N GLY A 395 -16.24 -16.68 19.79
CA GLY A 395 -14.85 -16.96 20.13
C GLY A 395 -13.89 -15.94 19.50
N PRO A 396 -12.58 -16.18 19.60
CA PRO A 396 -11.62 -15.32 18.92
C PRO A 396 -11.77 -15.45 17.39
N THR A 397 -11.70 -14.35 16.65
CA THR A 397 -11.79 -14.31 15.18
C THR A 397 -10.59 -13.60 14.57
N THR A 398 -10.47 -13.58 13.24
CA THR A 398 -9.42 -12.78 12.59
C THR A 398 -9.82 -11.32 12.30
N ASP A 399 -11.02 -10.89 12.70
CA ASP A 399 -11.61 -9.62 12.23
C ASP A 399 -10.84 -8.38 12.69
N HIS A 400 -10.32 -8.38 13.92
CA HIS A 400 -9.53 -7.27 14.44
C HIS A 400 -8.22 -7.05 13.67
N LEU A 401 -7.57 -8.15 13.24
CA LEU A 401 -6.40 -8.04 12.36
C LEU A 401 -6.81 -7.56 10.97
N GLY A 402 -7.98 -7.98 10.49
CA GLY A 402 -8.58 -7.49 9.25
C GLY A 402 -8.81 -5.98 9.26
N ASP A 403 -9.44 -5.43 10.30
CA ASP A 403 -9.64 -3.98 10.49
C ASP A 403 -8.30 -3.23 10.52
N ALA A 404 -7.34 -3.70 11.32
CA ALA A 404 -6.04 -3.05 11.45
C ALA A 404 -5.24 -3.07 10.13
N LEU A 405 -5.22 -4.19 9.41
CA LEU A 405 -4.57 -4.28 8.10
C LEU A 405 -5.29 -3.43 7.06
N ALA A 406 -6.62 -3.37 7.08
CA ALA A 406 -7.40 -2.55 6.16
C ALA A 406 -7.13 -1.05 6.37
N ILE A 407 -7.06 -0.58 7.63
CA ILE A 407 -6.62 0.78 7.97
C ILE A 407 -5.19 1.03 7.47
N ALA A 408 -4.29 0.06 7.66
CA ALA A 408 -2.89 0.22 7.29
C ALA A 408 -2.66 0.36 5.77
N GLN A 409 -3.66 0.10 4.92
CA GLN A 409 -3.55 0.34 3.47
C GLN A 409 -3.78 1.79 3.08
N HIS A 410 -4.29 2.65 3.97
CA HIS A 410 -4.53 4.08 3.73
C HIS A 410 -3.29 4.76 3.13
N HIS A 411 -3.50 5.74 2.27
CA HIS A 411 -2.41 6.39 1.54
C HIS A 411 -1.46 7.24 2.40
N ASP A 412 -1.71 7.37 3.71
CA ASP A 412 -0.74 7.88 4.72
C ASP A 412 -0.25 6.87 5.76
N ALA A 413 -0.71 5.63 5.66
CA ALA A 413 -0.32 4.55 6.54
C ALA A 413 0.91 3.82 6.00
N VAL A 414 0.71 2.82 5.14
CA VAL A 414 1.82 2.01 4.59
C VAL A 414 2.75 2.81 3.68
N SER A 415 2.28 3.92 3.09
CA SER A 415 3.14 4.90 2.39
C SER A 415 4.19 5.53 3.30
N GLY A 416 3.93 5.60 4.61
CA GLY A 416 4.82 6.14 5.63
C GLY A 416 4.79 7.66 5.76
N THR A 417 3.73 8.32 5.31
CA THR A 417 3.65 9.79 5.18
C THR A 417 2.88 10.51 6.29
N SER A 418 2.30 9.76 7.24
CA SER A 418 1.68 10.29 8.45
C SER A 418 2.68 10.82 9.50
N GLN A 419 2.18 11.61 10.46
CA GLN A 419 2.93 12.02 11.64
C GLN A 419 3.35 10.82 12.50
N GLN A 420 4.44 10.97 13.28
CA GLN A 420 4.99 9.86 14.08
C GLN A 420 3.96 9.24 15.03
N HIS A 421 3.19 10.04 15.77
CA HIS A 421 2.20 9.51 16.72
C HIS A 421 1.07 8.73 16.04
N VAL A 422 0.78 9.01 14.76
CA VAL A 422 -0.19 8.29 13.95
C VAL A 422 0.42 6.98 13.44
N ALA A 423 1.69 7.00 13.00
CA ALA A 423 2.42 5.79 12.67
C ALA A 423 2.53 4.81 13.86
N ASP A 424 2.70 5.34 15.07
CA ASP A 424 2.69 4.56 16.31
C ASP A 424 1.28 3.97 16.59
N ASP A 425 0.20 4.70 16.29
CA ASP A 425 -1.18 4.19 16.38
C ASP A 425 -1.43 3.05 15.37
N TYR A 426 -0.94 3.16 14.13
CA TYR A 426 -1.02 2.06 13.16
C TYR A 426 -0.29 0.80 13.66
N ALA A 427 0.95 0.95 14.13
CA ALA A 427 1.71 -0.17 14.68
C ALA A 427 1.02 -0.80 15.89
N LYS A 428 0.42 0.03 16.76
CA LYS A 428 -0.37 -0.42 17.91
C LYS A 428 -1.60 -1.23 17.47
N ARG A 429 -2.40 -0.73 16.52
CA ARG A 429 -3.58 -1.46 16.00
C ARG A 429 -3.20 -2.81 15.39
N LEU A 430 -2.13 -2.84 14.60
CA LEU A 430 -1.57 -4.07 14.03
C LEU A 430 -1.14 -5.06 15.12
N ALA A 431 -0.48 -4.57 16.18
CA ALA A 431 -0.09 -5.40 17.32
C ALA A 431 -1.29 -5.93 18.12
N ILE A 432 -2.35 -5.12 18.31
CA ILE A 432 -3.60 -5.54 18.95
C ILE A 432 -4.26 -6.65 18.14
N GLY A 433 -4.44 -6.44 16.82
CA GLY A 433 -5.07 -7.42 15.94
C GLY A 433 -4.32 -8.75 15.91
N HIS A 434 -2.99 -8.71 16.05
CA HIS A 434 -2.15 -9.89 16.09
C HIS A 434 -2.14 -10.59 17.46
N LYS A 435 -1.74 -9.91 18.55
CA LYS A 435 -1.21 -10.55 19.78
C LYS A 435 -1.72 -10.00 21.13
N GLU A 436 -2.21 -8.77 21.23
CA GLU A 436 -2.36 -8.13 22.57
C GLU A 436 -3.32 -8.85 23.54
N VAL A 437 -2.86 -9.08 24.78
CA VAL A 437 -3.35 -10.10 25.73
C VAL A 437 -4.82 -9.97 26.15
N ASN A 438 -5.40 -8.77 26.14
CA ASN A 438 -6.81 -8.55 26.52
C ASN A 438 -7.78 -8.65 25.32
N LEU A 439 -7.26 -8.64 24.09
CA LEU A 439 -8.01 -8.64 22.84
C LEU A 439 -7.35 -9.57 21.79
N SER A 440 -6.64 -10.62 22.21
CA SER A 440 -5.85 -11.45 21.30
C SER A 440 -6.76 -12.37 20.47
N GLN A 441 -6.73 -12.16 19.16
CA GLN A 441 -7.76 -12.69 18.26
C GLN A 441 -7.08 -13.56 17.20
N ALA A 442 -6.15 -13.03 16.40
CA ALA A 442 -5.50 -13.82 15.35
C ALA A 442 -4.48 -14.87 15.86
N GLU A 443 -3.56 -14.52 16.76
CA GLU A 443 -2.57 -15.49 17.30
C GLU A 443 -3.25 -16.64 18.03
N LYS A 444 -4.29 -16.32 18.80
CA LYS A 444 -5.11 -17.28 19.52
C LYS A 444 -5.91 -18.17 18.57
N VAL A 445 -6.50 -17.61 17.51
CA VAL A 445 -7.17 -18.39 16.44
C VAL A 445 -6.20 -19.40 15.85
N VAL A 446 -5.00 -18.97 15.45
CA VAL A 446 -3.99 -19.88 14.86
C VAL A 446 -3.60 -20.97 15.85
N ALA A 447 -3.30 -20.62 17.10
CA ALA A 447 -2.93 -21.58 18.13
C ALA A 447 -4.05 -22.62 18.39
N GLU A 448 -5.30 -22.17 18.52
CA GLU A 448 -6.45 -23.06 18.74
C GLU A 448 -6.77 -23.91 17.50
N SER A 449 -6.65 -23.36 16.30
CA SER A 449 -6.86 -24.09 15.06
C SER A 449 -5.81 -25.19 14.88
N ILE A 450 -4.52 -24.87 15.07
CA ILE A 450 -3.47 -25.89 15.01
C ILE A 450 -3.67 -26.94 16.10
N ALA A 451 -4.01 -26.53 17.34
CA ALA A 451 -4.28 -27.46 18.42
C ALA A 451 -5.43 -28.41 18.11
N CYS A 452 -6.49 -27.93 17.44
CA CYS A 452 -7.56 -28.82 17.00
C CYS A 452 -7.11 -29.74 15.85
N LEU A 453 -6.38 -29.21 14.86
CA LEU A 453 -5.92 -30.00 13.71
C LEU A 453 -4.93 -31.12 14.08
N VAL A 454 -4.14 -30.94 15.15
CA VAL A 454 -3.22 -31.99 15.66
C VAL A 454 -3.87 -32.93 16.68
N SER A 455 -5.07 -32.61 17.17
CA SER A 455 -5.76 -33.42 18.17
C SER A 455 -6.28 -34.72 17.54
N PRO A 456 -6.08 -35.88 18.19
CA PRO A 456 -6.66 -37.15 17.74
C PRO A 456 -8.17 -37.24 18.05
N LYS A 457 -8.71 -36.32 18.86
CA LYS A 457 -10.14 -36.28 19.20
C LYS A 457 -10.92 -35.49 18.13
N PRO A 458 -12.06 -36.01 17.63
CA PRO A 458 -12.86 -35.35 16.60
C PRO A 458 -13.56 -34.08 17.09
N GLU A 459 -13.78 -33.95 18.40
CA GLU A 459 -14.29 -32.71 19.00
C GLU A 459 -13.13 -31.79 19.37
N CYS A 460 -13.12 -30.57 18.82
CA CYS A 460 -12.26 -29.45 19.26
C CYS A 460 -12.66 -28.99 20.69
N ALA A 461 -12.70 -29.90 21.66
CA ALA A 461 -12.93 -29.55 23.06
C ALA A 461 -11.76 -28.67 23.52
N SER A 462 -12.07 -27.58 24.24
CA SER A 462 -11.14 -26.50 24.64
C SER A 462 -9.83 -27.05 25.20
N LEU A 463 -8.87 -27.31 24.32
CA LEU A 463 -7.51 -27.64 24.69
C LEU A 463 -6.92 -26.36 25.26
N ALA A 464 -6.45 -26.41 26.51
CA ALA A 464 -5.54 -25.40 27.01
C ALA A 464 -4.38 -25.32 26.01
N THR A 465 -4.34 -24.26 25.22
CA THR A 465 -3.44 -24.13 24.08
C THR A 465 -2.04 -23.79 24.58
N ASN A 466 -1.22 -24.83 24.77
CA ASN A 466 0.23 -24.67 25.02
C ASN A 466 1.01 -24.37 23.73
N ILE A 467 0.34 -24.05 22.60
CA ILE A 467 0.99 -23.65 21.35
C ILE A 467 1.41 -22.19 21.46
N GLN A 468 2.71 -21.94 21.33
CA GLN A 468 3.30 -20.61 21.35
C GLN A 468 3.92 -20.29 19.99
N GLN A 469 3.84 -19.02 19.58
CA GLN A 469 4.38 -18.54 18.32
C GLN A 469 5.47 -17.49 18.57
N CYS A 470 6.40 -17.36 17.62
CA CYS A 470 7.57 -16.48 17.74
C CYS A 470 7.63 -15.47 16.58
N PRO A 471 6.98 -14.29 16.72
CA PRO A 471 7.00 -13.29 15.65
C PRO A 471 8.31 -12.49 15.56
N LEU A 472 9.22 -12.63 16.54
CA LEU A 472 10.45 -11.85 16.67
C LEU A 472 11.73 -12.64 16.30
N LEU A 473 11.60 -13.62 15.40
CA LEU A 473 12.75 -14.41 14.90
C LEU A 473 13.78 -13.56 14.15
N ASN A 474 13.38 -12.40 13.62
CA ASN A 474 14.26 -11.45 12.95
C ASN A 474 15.37 -10.92 13.88
N ILE A 475 15.07 -10.71 15.16
CA ILE A 475 16.02 -10.31 16.20
C ILE A 475 16.44 -11.49 17.05
N SER A 476 16.33 -12.72 16.54
CA SER A 476 16.64 -13.97 17.24
C SER A 476 15.84 -14.22 18.52
N ASN A 477 14.65 -13.63 18.71
CA ASN A 477 13.83 -13.77 19.92
C ASN A 477 12.69 -14.78 19.78
N CYS A 478 12.82 -15.93 20.44
CA CYS A 478 11.82 -16.98 20.51
C CYS A 478 11.95 -17.78 21.84
N PRO A 479 11.38 -17.26 22.95
CA PRO A 479 11.45 -17.91 24.26
C PRO A 479 11.05 -19.41 24.28
N PRO A 480 10.05 -19.88 23.52
CA PRO A 480 9.71 -21.31 23.44
C PRO A 480 10.84 -22.23 22.96
N THR A 481 11.71 -21.76 22.07
CA THR A 481 12.80 -22.58 21.50
C THR A 481 14.10 -22.46 22.29
N GLU A 482 14.16 -21.48 23.19
CA GLU A 482 15.30 -21.18 24.06
C GLU A 482 15.24 -21.97 25.38
N ALA A 483 14.17 -22.73 25.62
CA ALA A 483 14.04 -23.53 26.83
C ALA A 483 15.12 -24.64 26.92
N ASP A 484 15.64 -24.88 28.12
CA ASP A 484 16.58 -25.97 28.36
C ASP A 484 15.93 -27.36 28.17
N LEU A 485 16.46 -28.10 27.19
CA LEU A 485 16.03 -29.46 26.81
C LEU A 485 16.87 -30.57 27.49
N SER A 486 17.81 -30.24 28.36
CA SER A 486 18.73 -31.18 29.01
C SER A 486 18.05 -32.25 29.88
N SER A 487 16.87 -31.96 30.42
CA SER A 487 16.09 -32.84 31.33
C SER A 487 15.23 -33.90 30.62
N GLY A 488 15.55 -34.24 29.36
CA GLY A 488 14.76 -35.17 28.55
C GLY A 488 13.46 -34.56 27.98
N LYS A 489 13.29 -33.24 28.12
CA LYS A 489 12.20 -32.49 27.48
C LYS A 489 12.37 -32.50 25.97
N LYS A 490 11.25 -32.55 25.27
CA LYS A 490 11.18 -32.48 23.81
C LYS A 490 10.43 -31.22 23.40
N LEU A 491 10.94 -30.54 22.39
CA LEU A 491 10.27 -29.40 21.77
C LEU A 491 9.59 -29.87 20.49
N ILE A 492 8.28 -29.63 20.38
CA ILE A 492 7.49 -29.97 19.21
C ILE A 492 7.33 -28.72 18.36
N VAL A 493 7.72 -28.81 17.09
CA VAL A 493 7.60 -27.74 16.10
C VAL A 493 6.59 -28.16 15.04
N VAL A 494 5.47 -27.44 14.97
CA VAL A 494 4.46 -27.63 13.93
C VAL A 494 4.67 -26.55 12.87
N VAL A 495 4.87 -26.97 11.62
CA VAL A 495 5.10 -26.07 10.49
C VAL A 495 3.88 -26.13 9.58
N TYR A 496 3.16 -25.02 9.44
CA TYR A 496 2.02 -24.88 8.55
C TYR A 496 2.42 -24.22 7.23
N ASN A 497 1.86 -24.71 6.12
CA ASN A 497 2.06 -24.16 4.78
C ASN A 497 0.74 -23.61 4.21
N SER A 498 0.64 -22.29 4.13
CA SER A 498 -0.54 -21.58 3.60
C SER A 498 -0.64 -21.55 2.07
N LEU A 499 0.30 -22.19 1.36
CA LEU A 499 0.31 -22.27 -0.09
C LEU A 499 -0.42 -23.51 -0.60
N GLY A 500 -1.08 -23.39 -1.74
CA GLY A 500 -1.74 -24.50 -2.45
C GLY A 500 -0.80 -25.54 -3.09
N TRP A 501 0.48 -25.55 -2.74
CA TRP A 501 1.50 -26.44 -3.30
C TRP A 501 2.49 -26.87 -2.23
N LYS A 502 3.06 -28.08 -2.39
CA LYS A 502 4.04 -28.64 -1.45
C LYS A 502 5.25 -27.72 -1.38
N ARG A 503 5.70 -27.41 -0.16
CA ARG A 503 6.85 -26.53 0.05
C ARG A 503 7.89 -27.23 0.91
N SER A 504 9.14 -27.19 0.44
CA SER A 504 10.30 -27.53 1.25
C SER A 504 11.12 -26.26 1.52
N ASP A 505 11.29 -25.93 2.78
CA ASP A 505 12.03 -24.74 3.21
C ASP A 505 12.84 -24.98 4.48
N VAL A 506 13.83 -24.13 4.71
CA VAL A 506 14.68 -24.25 5.90
C VAL A 506 14.05 -23.47 7.05
N ILE A 507 13.81 -24.18 8.16
CA ILE A 507 13.40 -23.59 9.43
C ILE A 507 14.66 -23.31 10.24
N ARG A 508 14.73 -22.12 10.86
CA ARG A 508 15.88 -21.65 11.64
C ARG A 508 15.40 -21.08 12.98
N LEU A 509 15.81 -21.69 14.08
CA LEU A 509 15.32 -21.40 15.43
C LEU A 509 16.50 -21.08 16.38
N PRO A 510 16.39 -20.06 17.25
CA PRO A 510 17.40 -19.80 18.26
C PRO A 510 17.31 -20.83 19.39
N VAL A 511 18.45 -21.38 19.80
CA VAL A 511 18.56 -22.43 20.83
C VAL A 511 19.75 -22.19 21.76
N GLU A 512 19.69 -22.75 22.97
CA GLU A 512 20.76 -22.62 23.97
C GLU A 512 21.87 -23.69 23.87
N SER A 513 21.57 -24.84 23.26
CA SER A 513 22.44 -26.02 23.24
C SER A 513 22.87 -26.41 21.82
N GLU A 514 24.11 -26.86 21.69
CA GLU A 514 24.68 -27.43 20.46
C GLU A 514 24.43 -28.95 20.31
N ASN A 515 23.90 -29.59 21.37
CA ASN A 515 23.72 -31.04 21.43
C ASN A 515 22.25 -31.41 21.18
N LEU A 516 21.73 -31.01 20.01
CA LEU A 516 20.33 -31.20 19.61
C LEU A 516 20.23 -32.02 18.32
N ALA A 517 19.19 -32.86 18.24
CA ALA A 517 18.80 -33.58 17.04
C ALA A 517 17.34 -33.28 16.69
N VAL A 518 17.02 -33.34 15.40
CA VAL A 518 15.68 -33.11 14.87
C VAL A 518 15.13 -34.41 14.28
N TYR A 519 13.92 -34.78 14.67
CA TYR A 519 13.22 -35.97 14.20
C TYR A 519 11.94 -35.55 13.48
N ASP A 520 11.64 -36.20 12.35
CA ASP A 520 10.36 -36.02 11.66
C ASP A 520 9.23 -36.77 12.38
N SER A 521 8.01 -36.67 11.84
CA SER A 521 6.82 -37.35 12.40
C SER A 521 6.88 -38.88 12.34
N SER A 522 7.84 -39.46 11.61
CA SER A 522 8.09 -40.91 11.55
C SER A 522 9.25 -41.32 12.48
N GLU A 523 9.65 -40.44 13.40
CA GLU A 523 10.79 -40.60 14.31
C GLU A 523 12.14 -40.77 13.59
N LYS A 524 12.24 -40.38 12.32
CA LYS A 524 13.48 -40.43 11.57
C LYS A 524 14.29 -39.16 11.80
N GLU A 525 15.56 -39.32 12.14
CA GLU A 525 16.50 -38.21 12.26
C GLU A 525 16.64 -37.46 10.93
N THR A 526 16.44 -36.15 10.97
CA THR A 526 16.51 -35.22 9.85
C THR A 526 17.85 -34.49 9.86
N GLU A 527 18.46 -34.33 8.67
CA GLU A 527 19.68 -33.51 8.52
C GLU A 527 19.43 -32.11 9.11
N SER A 528 20.22 -31.77 10.12
CA SER A 528 20.16 -30.49 10.83
C SER A 528 21.56 -29.90 10.93
N GLN A 529 21.63 -28.58 11.09
CA GLN A 529 22.87 -27.87 11.31
C GLN A 529 22.71 -26.85 12.43
N ILE A 530 23.80 -26.60 13.14
CA ILE A 530 23.87 -25.64 14.23
C ILE A 530 24.95 -24.62 13.88
N LEU A 531 24.66 -23.33 13.98
CA LEU A 531 25.63 -22.26 13.75
C LEU A 531 25.59 -21.26 14.90
N PRO A 532 26.73 -20.66 15.29
CA PRO A 532 26.74 -19.68 16.38
C PRO A 532 25.93 -18.43 16.02
N ILE A 533 25.28 -17.83 17.03
CA ILE A 533 24.72 -16.49 16.93
C ILE A 533 25.85 -15.50 17.18
N ILE A 534 26.12 -14.65 16.20
CA ILE A 534 27.16 -13.61 16.31
C ILE A 534 26.75 -12.48 17.27
N ASN A 535 27.76 -11.82 17.85
CA ASN A 535 27.56 -10.79 18.86
C ASN A 535 26.73 -9.59 18.36
N GLU A 536 26.88 -9.19 17.09
CA GLU A 536 26.08 -8.11 16.50
C GLU A 536 24.57 -8.41 16.49
N SER A 537 24.17 -9.68 16.34
CA SER A 537 22.75 -10.07 16.41
C SER A 537 22.22 -10.06 17.84
N ILE A 538 23.05 -10.40 18.82
CA ILE A 538 22.68 -10.41 20.25
C ILE A 538 22.43 -8.99 20.76
N SER A 539 23.26 -8.00 20.38
CA SER A 539 23.05 -6.61 20.81
C SER A 539 21.73 -6.03 20.29
N ILE A 540 21.37 -6.35 19.03
CA ILE A 540 20.08 -5.97 18.43
C ILE A 540 18.93 -6.62 19.19
N ARG A 541 19.04 -7.92 19.50
CA ARG A 541 18.05 -8.67 20.28
C ARG A 541 17.75 -7.98 21.61
N ASP A 542 18.79 -7.70 22.40
CA ASP A 542 18.62 -7.17 23.76
C ASP A 542 17.93 -5.81 23.73
N HIS A 543 18.33 -4.93 22.82
CA HIS A 543 17.74 -3.60 22.66
C HIS A 543 16.26 -3.68 22.25
N TYR A 544 15.96 -4.37 21.15
CA TYR A 544 14.60 -4.39 20.59
C TYR A 544 13.63 -5.26 21.38
N THR A 545 14.09 -6.34 22.03
CA THR A 545 13.23 -7.13 22.91
C THR A 545 12.77 -6.30 24.10
N ALA A 546 13.67 -5.51 24.71
CA ALA A 546 13.32 -4.57 25.76
C ALA A 546 12.34 -3.50 25.27
N ALA A 547 12.59 -2.92 24.09
CA ALA A 547 11.71 -1.91 23.51
C ALA A 547 10.29 -2.43 23.22
N TYR A 548 10.16 -3.64 22.69
CA TYR A 548 8.85 -4.20 22.31
C TYR A 548 8.07 -4.82 23.46
N THR A 549 8.77 -5.41 24.44
CA THR A 549 8.12 -6.18 25.53
C THR A 549 8.15 -5.46 26.88
N GLY A 550 8.90 -4.35 26.98
CA GLY A 550 9.15 -3.65 28.24
C GLY A 550 10.09 -4.38 29.20
N LYS A 551 10.65 -5.54 28.81
CA LYS A 551 11.55 -6.35 29.64
C LYS A 551 12.74 -6.86 28.83
N PRO A 552 13.94 -6.92 29.41
CA PRO A 552 15.07 -7.57 28.76
C PRO A 552 14.80 -9.08 28.58
N PRO A 553 15.42 -9.72 27.57
CA PRO A 553 15.28 -11.17 27.38
C PRO A 553 15.80 -11.93 28.62
N SER A 554 15.11 -13.01 28.99
CA SER A 554 15.46 -13.82 30.18
C SER A 554 16.68 -14.73 29.96
N SER A 555 16.99 -15.06 28.72
CA SER A 555 18.18 -15.80 28.34
C SER A 555 18.71 -15.35 26.99
N THR A 556 19.95 -15.75 26.70
CA THR A 556 20.65 -15.41 25.46
C THR A 556 20.93 -16.71 24.70
N PRO A 557 20.18 -16.99 23.60
CA PRO A 557 20.47 -18.14 22.77
C PRO A 557 21.88 -18.01 22.19
N LYS A 558 22.57 -19.15 22.09
CA LYS A 558 23.95 -19.21 21.61
C LYS A 558 24.05 -19.66 20.17
N TYR A 559 23.04 -20.39 19.69
CA TYR A 559 23.08 -21.02 18.38
C TYR A 559 21.78 -20.88 17.60
N TRP A 560 21.90 -20.94 16.28
CA TRP A 560 20.83 -21.18 15.32
C TRP A 560 20.78 -22.66 14.97
N LEU A 561 19.70 -23.35 15.35
CA LEU A 561 19.38 -24.67 14.83
C LEU A 561 18.60 -24.52 13.53
N ALA A 562 19.07 -25.15 12.46
CA ALA A 562 18.40 -25.17 11.18
C ALA A 562 18.18 -26.59 10.65
N PHE A 563 17.03 -26.82 10.02
CA PHE A 563 16.67 -28.09 9.38
C PHE A 563 15.70 -27.82 8.22
N THR A 564 15.64 -28.75 7.26
CA THR A 564 14.72 -28.62 6.12
C THR A 564 13.36 -29.23 6.48
N ALA A 565 12.32 -28.40 6.53
CA ALA A 565 10.94 -28.86 6.65
C ALA A 565 10.32 -29.10 5.27
N SER A 566 9.59 -30.19 5.10
CA SER A 566 8.79 -30.48 3.90
C SER A 566 7.33 -30.61 4.29
N VAL A 567 6.50 -29.71 3.76
CA VAL A 567 5.13 -29.50 4.25
C VAL A 567 4.15 -29.63 3.08
N PRO A 568 3.05 -30.38 3.23
CA PRO A 568 2.04 -30.53 2.18
C PRO A 568 1.34 -29.20 1.83
N PRO A 569 0.65 -29.13 0.68
CA PRO A 569 -0.24 -28.01 0.35
C PRO A 569 -1.28 -27.79 1.45
N LEU A 570 -1.53 -26.54 1.85
CA LEU A 570 -2.57 -26.15 2.83
C LEU A 570 -2.63 -27.06 4.07
N GLY A 571 -1.47 -27.49 4.54
CA GLY A 571 -1.35 -28.49 5.60
C GLY A 571 -0.15 -28.24 6.50
N PHE A 572 0.10 -29.19 7.41
CA PHE A 572 1.18 -29.08 8.38
C PHE A 572 2.05 -30.33 8.43
N SER A 573 3.28 -30.15 8.92
CA SER A 573 4.20 -31.24 9.30
C SER A 573 4.72 -30.98 10.71
N THR A 574 4.98 -32.05 11.46
CA THR A 574 5.45 -31.98 12.84
C THR A 574 6.89 -32.48 12.94
N TYR A 575 7.71 -31.76 13.69
CA TYR A 575 9.10 -32.09 13.98
C TYR A 575 9.34 -32.09 15.48
N THR A 576 10.20 -32.99 15.96
CA THR A 576 10.57 -33.11 17.37
C THR A 576 12.05 -32.79 17.54
N ILE A 577 12.35 -31.85 18.43
CA ILE A 577 13.71 -31.46 18.79
C ILE A 577 14.01 -32.00 20.19
N SER A 578 15.13 -32.72 20.35
CA SER A 578 15.55 -33.26 21.65
C SER A 578 17.06 -33.30 21.80
N SER A 579 17.53 -33.38 23.04
CA SER A 579 18.97 -33.51 23.33
C SER A 579 19.53 -34.84 22.83
N THR A 580 20.76 -34.82 22.30
CA THR A 580 21.49 -35.98 21.81
C THR A 580 22.92 -36.00 22.36
N LYS A 581 23.54 -37.18 22.42
CA LYS A 581 24.95 -37.34 22.80
C LYS A 581 25.92 -37.12 21.63
N LYS A 582 25.41 -37.07 20.40
CA LYS A 582 26.20 -36.78 19.20
C LYS A 582 26.15 -35.29 18.93
N THR A 583 27.32 -34.65 18.90
CA THR A 583 27.41 -33.27 18.43
C THR A 583 26.96 -33.25 16.96
N ALA A 584 25.98 -32.42 16.62
CA ALA A 584 25.68 -32.16 15.22
C ALA A 584 26.95 -31.60 14.59
N SER A 585 27.54 -32.31 13.62
CA SER A 585 28.88 -32.00 13.12
C SER A 585 28.91 -30.61 12.47
N VAL A 586 29.60 -29.66 13.10
CA VAL A 586 29.91 -28.35 12.51
C VAL A 586 31.42 -28.27 12.30
N LYS A 587 31.84 -27.92 11.10
CA LYS A 587 33.19 -27.38 10.88
C LYS A 587 33.06 -25.86 10.93
N GLU A 588 33.24 -25.30 12.12
CA GLU A 588 33.44 -23.85 12.26
C GLU A 588 34.79 -23.52 11.64
N GLU A 589 34.77 -22.91 10.46
CA GLU A 589 35.97 -22.35 9.86
C GLU A 589 35.95 -20.83 10.01
N PHE A 590 36.50 -20.33 11.12
CA PHE A 590 36.74 -18.92 11.31
C PHE A 590 37.87 -18.46 10.39
N TYR A 591 37.54 -17.64 9.39
CA TYR A 591 38.52 -16.93 8.58
C TYR A 591 38.31 -15.42 8.67
N THR A 592 39.07 -14.74 9.51
CA THR A 592 39.42 -13.33 9.25
C THR A 592 40.40 -13.30 8.10
N HIS A 593 39.92 -13.29 6.86
CA HIS A 593 40.77 -13.43 5.69
C HIS A 593 41.64 -12.17 5.48
N THR A 594 42.94 -12.30 5.75
CA THR A 594 43.98 -11.32 5.37
C THR A 594 44.71 -11.70 4.07
N GLY A 595 44.34 -12.82 3.43
CA GLY A 595 45.00 -13.39 2.27
C GLY A 595 44.58 -12.83 0.90
N LYS A 596 45.29 -13.28 -0.16
CA LYS A 596 45.11 -12.87 -1.56
C LYS A 596 44.14 -13.76 -2.37
N GLY A 597 43.54 -14.80 -1.78
CA GLY A 597 42.75 -15.81 -2.50
C GLY A 597 41.24 -15.50 -2.53
N ASP A 598 40.52 -16.00 -3.54
CA ASP A 598 39.06 -15.90 -3.60
C ASP A 598 38.38 -16.79 -2.55
N ILE A 599 37.23 -16.34 -2.03
CA ILE A 599 36.41 -17.06 -1.05
C ILE A 599 35.14 -17.51 -1.74
N GLU A 600 34.97 -18.83 -1.88
CA GLU A 600 33.80 -19.45 -2.50
C GLU A 600 32.83 -19.96 -1.44
N ILE A 601 31.55 -19.61 -1.58
CA ILE A 601 30.45 -20.16 -0.75
C ILE A 601 29.32 -20.73 -1.61
N GLY A 602 28.63 -21.73 -1.06
CA GLY A 602 27.55 -22.46 -1.70
C GLY A 602 27.90 -23.93 -1.90
N THR A 603 27.17 -24.81 -1.21
CA THR A 603 27.30 -26.27 -1.33
C THR A 603 26.45 -26.86 -2.45
N GLY A 604 25.58 -26.05 -3.05
CA GLY A 604 24.66 -26.41 -4.12
C GLY A 604 25.14 -26.03 -5.52
N ASN A 605 24.16 -25.93 -6.43
CA ASN A 605 24.43 -25.53 -7.82
C ASN A 605 24.85 -24.06 -7.95
N LEU A 606 24.28 -23.20 -7.09
CA LEU A 606 24.59 -21.77 -7.01
C LEU A 606 25.72 -21.56 -6.00
N LYS A 607 26.74 -20.82 -6.44
CA LYS A 607 27.88 -20.42 -5.63
C LYS A 607 28.17 -18.94 -5.79
N LEU A 608 28.66 -18.32 -4.73
CA LEU A 608 29.16 -16.94 -4.74
C LEU A 608 30.65 -16.92 -4.50
N VAL A 609 31.33 -16.00 -5.17
CA VAL A 609 32.76 -15.79 -5.01
C VAL A 609 33.00 -14.37 -4.54
N TYR A 610 33.73 -14.25 -3.44
CA TYR A 610 34.15 -12.99 -2.84
C TYR A 610 35.65 -12.82 -3.03
N SER A 611 36.09 -11.59 -3.30
CA SER A 611 37.51 -11.25 -3.32
C SER A 611 38.06 -11.35 -1.89
N GLY A 612 39.06 -12.19 -1.63
CA GLY A 612 39.67 -12.26 -0.29
C GLY A 612 40.47 -11.01 0.07
N SER A 613 40.99 -10.27 -0.91
CA SER A 613 41.70 -9.01 -0.63
C SER A 613 40.77 -7.89 -0.18
N GLU A 614 39.54 -7.85 -0.69
CA GLU A 614 38.58 -6.75 -0.44
C GLU A 614 37.38 -7.13 0.45
N GLY A 615 37.07 -8.42 0.56
CA GLY A 615 35.86 -8.92 1.22
C GLY A 615 34.57 -8.63 0.46
N LYS A 616 34.65 -8.34 -0.85
CA LYS A 616 33.51 -7.92 -1.68
C LYS A 616 33.06 -9.01 -2.65
N LEU A 617 31.75 -9.09 -2.88
CA LEU A 617 31.17 -9.98 -3.89
C LEU A 617 31.72 -9.59 -5.28
N SER A 618 32.31 -10.57 -5.97
CA SER A 618 32.94 -10.36 -7.28
C SER A 618 32.17 -11.03 -8.41
N ARG A 619 31.67 -12.25 -8.18
CA ARG A 619 30.94 -13.04 -9.19
C ARG A 619 30.05 -14.10 -8.53
N TYR A 620 29.14 -14.64 -9.31
CA TYR A 620 28.41 -15.87 -8.99
C TYR A 620 28.68 -16.94 -10.04
N VAL A 621 28.46 -18.20 -9.66
CA VAL A 621 28.56 -19.37 -10.51
C VAL A 621 27.29 -20.20 -10.33
N ASN A 622 26.65 -20.60 -11.43
CA ASN A 622 25.53 -21.54 -11.39
C ASN A 622 25.80 -22.73 -12.32
N SER A 623 25.95 -23.92 -11.74
CA SER A 623 26.28 -25.15 -12.45
C SER A 623 25.05 -25.89 -13.02
N ARG A 624 23.84 -25.63 -12.52
CA ARG A 624 22.62 -26.27 -13.07
C ARG A 624 22.27 -25.75 -14.46
N SER A 625 22.47 -24.46 -14.68
CA SER A 625 22.36 -23.82 -15.99
C SER A 625 23.36 -24.36 -17.04
N SER A 626 24.29 -25.22 -16.63
CA SER A 626 25.22 -25.92 -17.53
C SER A 626 24.71 -27.29 -18.00
N VAL A 627 23.61 -27.81 -17.46
CA VAL A 627 23.13 -29.18 -17.70
C VAL A 627 21.64 -29.20 -18.09
N SER A 628 21.32 -28.78 -19.32
CA SER A 628 20.06 -29.16 -19.98
C SER A 628 20.07 -28.91 -21.49
N THR A 629 21.00 -29.52 -22.22
CA THR A 629 20.90 -29.67 -23.70
C THR A 629 21.60 -30.94 -24.16
N LEU A 630 20.94 -32.09 -23.99
CA LEU A 630 21.22 -33.26 -24.82
C LEU A 630 20.40 -33.09 -26.11
N SER A 631 20.94 -32.32 -27.07
CA SER A 631 20.56 -32.45 -28.47
C SER A 631 21.81 -32.24 -29.30
N PHE A 632 22.17 -33.30 -30.03
CA PHE A 632 23.30 -33.39 -30.94
C PHE A 632 23.40 -32.13 -31.82
N TYR A 633 24.65 -31.69 -32.06
CA TYR A 633 25.07 -30.56 -32.93
C TYR A 633 25.12 -29.14 -32.34
N VAL A 634 25.87 -28.89 -31.26
CA VAL A 634 26.74 -27.68 -31.17
C VAL A 634 27.91 -28.00 -30.24
N LEU A 635 29.06 -28.35 -30.81
CA LEU A 635 30.29 -28.66 -30.10
C LEU A 635 31.24 -27.45 -30.13
N LEU A 636 30.78 -26.28 -29.66
CA LEU A 636 31.64 -25.11 -29.42
C LEU A 636 30.95 -24.16 -28.44
N SER A 637 31.53 -24.03 -27.23
CA SER A 637 31.19 -23.06 -26.15
C SER A 637 30.23 -23.52 -25.04
N PHE A 638 30.44 -24.70 -24.45
CA PHE A 638 29.94 -25.01 -23.10
C PHE A 638 30.82 -24.34 -22.04
N LYS A 639 30.64 -23.02 -21.85
CA LYS A 639 31.41 -22.22 -20.88
C LYS A 639 30.62 -22.10 -19.57
N LEU A 640 31.27 -22.46 -18.46
CA LEU A 640 30.84 -22.14 -17.10
C LEU A 640 30.33 -20.69 -17.06
N ILE A 641 29.07 -20.46 -16.68
CA ILE A 641 28.52 -19.10 -16.61
C ILE A 641 29.12 -18.43 -15.37
N MET A 642 30.14 -17.60 -15.60
CA MET A 642 30.72 -16.70 -14.62
C MET A 642 30.33 -15.28 -15.01
N SER A 643 29.44 -14.65 -14.26
CA SER A 643 29.08 -13.25 -14.50
C SER A 643 29.60 -12.39 -13.35
N SER A 644 30.23 -11.26 -13.71
CA SER A 644 30.66 -10.23 -12.77
C SER A 644 29.44 -9.61 -12.12
N LEU A 645 29.40 -9.69 -10.78
CA LEU A 645 28.31 -9.19 -9.95
C LEU A 645 28.95 -8.51 -8.75
N LYS A 646 28.77 -7.19 -8.65
CA LYS A 646 29.27 -6.40 -7.52
C LYS A 646 28.11 -5.83 -6.75
N GLN A 647 28.18 -5.91 -5.42
CA GLN A 647 27.24 -5.27 -4.51
C GLN A 647 27.99 -4.22 -3.69
N SER A 648 27.38 -3.05 -3.53
CA SER A 648 27.95 -1.92 -2.78
C SER A 648 26.84 -1.14 -2.09
N TYR A 649 27.17 -0.39 -1.04
CA TYR A 649 26.24 0.55 -0.41
C TYR A 649 26.60 1.99 -0.78
N SER A 650 25.58 2.84 -0.88
CA SER A 650 25.72 4.29 -1.00
C SER A 650 24.59 4.96 -0.22
N PHE A 651 24.76 6.24 0.12
CA PHE A 651 23.63 7.06 0.51
C PHE A 651 23.46 8.24 -0.44
N TYR A 652 22.23 8.69 -0.57
CA TYR A 652 21.91 9.99 -1.14
C TYR A 652 21.80 11.00 0.01
N ALA A 653 22.48 12.12 -0.11
CA ALA A 653 22.26 13.22 0.83
C ALA A 653 20.94 13.90 0.46
N GLY A 654 20.01 14.04 1.41
CA GLY A 654 18.77 14.76 1.19
C GLY A 654 19.05 16.25 1.00
N PHE A 655 18.39 16.88 0.01
CA PHE A 655 18.44 18.33 -0.15
C PHE A 655 17.71 19.00 1.02
N ASP A 656 18.35 20.00 1.64
CA ASP A 656 17.91 20.64 2.89
C ASP A 656 16.94 21.83 2.70
N GLY A 657 16.68 22.22 1.45
CA GLY A 657 15.76 23.32 1.10
C GLY A 657 16.41 24.70 1.03
N THR A 658 17.73 24.84 1.25
CA THR A 658 18.41 26.15 1.40
C THR A 658 18.47 27.00 0.12
N MET A 659 18.54 26.41 -1.08
CA MET A 659 18.62 27.14 -2.36
C MET A 659 17.36 26.99 -3.25
N GLY A 660 16.34 26.29 -2.77
CA GLY A 660 15.07 26.11 -3.46
C GLY A 660 14.16 25.35 -2.52
N LEU A 661 13.03 25.96 -2.15
CA LEU A 661 12.20 25.64 -0.97
C LEU A 661 11.81 24.17 -0.79
N GLN A 662 11.94 23.32 -1.83
CA GLN A 662 11.63 21.90 -1.78
C GLN A 662 12.75 21.06 -1.14
N ALA A 663 12.58 20.61 0.10
CA ALA A 663 13.49 19.63 0.74
C ALA A 663 13.14 18.18 0.36
N SER A 664 14.06 17.25 0.61
CA SER A 664 13.72 15.81 0.69
C SER A 664 12.94 15.54 1.99
N GLY A 665 12.02 14.60 1.99
CA GLY A 665 11.16 14.30 3.14
C GLY A 665 10.38 13.00 3.00
N ALA A 666 9.31 12.83 3.78
CA ALA A 666 8.54 11.58 3.80
C ALA A 666 7.95 11.22 2.42
N TYR A 667 7.50 12.22 1.67
CA TYR A 667 6.93 12.06 0.32
C TYR A 667 8.01 12.12 -0.76
N ILE A 668 8.75 13.23 -0.76
CA ILE A 668 9.59 13.68 -1.86
C ILE A 668 11.02 13.20 -1.65
N PHE A 669 11.57 12.58 -2.68
CA PHE A 669 12.99 12.26 -2.74
C PHE A 669 13.70 13.30 -3.60
N ARG A 670 14.53 14.14 -2.97
CA ARG A 670 15.35 15.14 -3.67
C ARG A 670 16.82 14.99 -3.27
N PRO A 671 17.61 14.16 -3.99
CA PRO A 671 19.01 13.94 -3.66
C PRO A 671 19.89 15.15 -4.03
N ASN A 672 20.80 15.54 -3.14
CA ASN A 672 21.83 16.58 -3.32
C ASN A 672 23.24 16.01 -3.59
N GLY A 673 23.33 14.70 -3.83
CA GLY A 673 24.60 14.01 -4.07
C GLY A 673 24.50 12.51 -3.80
N THR A 674 25.46 11.75 -4.30
CA THR A 674 25.58 10.30 -4.04
C THR A 674 26.93 10.00 -3.43
N TYR A 675 26.94 9.36 -2.27
CA TYR A 675 28.15 9.11 -1.48
C TYR A 675 28.33 7.60 -1.25
N PRO A 676 29.48 7.01 -1.60
CA PRO A 676 29.72 5.59 -1.38
C PRO A 676 29.89 5.28 0.11
N ILE A 677 29.41 4.10 0.54
CA ILE A 677 29.58 3.57 1.90
C ILE A 677 30.47 2.32 1.85
N GLY A 678 31.41 2.21 2.80
CA GLY A 678 32.23 1.00 2.93
C GLY A 678 33.34 0.89 1.87
N SER A 679 34.03 1.99 1.57
CA SER A 679 35.18 2.05 0.65
C SER A 679 36.43 1.32 1.18
N GLN A 680 36.45 0.92 2.46
CA GLN A 680 37.55 0.20 3.10
C GLN A 680 37.44 -1.33 2.93
N LYS A 681 38.54 -2.04 3.23
CA LYS A 681 38.57 -3.50 3.28
C LYS A 681 37.55 -4.01 4.30
N GLN A 682 36.68 -4.93 3.90
CA GLN A 682 35.64 -5.47 4.77
C GLN A 682 36.15 -6.71 5.49
N ASN A 683 36.04 -6.72 6.82
CA ASN A 683 36.20 -7.95 7.60
C ASN A 683 34.98 -8.83 7.35
N ILE A 684 35.22 -10.05 6.87
CA ILE A 684 34.16 -11.01 6.62
C ILE A 684 34.29 -12.18 7.60
N THR A 685 33.16 -12.69 8.08
CA THR A 685 33.08 -13.96 8.78
C THR A 685 32.32 -14.95 7.91
N VAL A 686 32.83 -16.16 7.76
CA VAL A 686 32.23 -17.20 6.93
C VAL A 686 31.77 -18.32 7.84
N LEU A 687 30.50 -18.69 7.76
CA LEU A 687 29.95 -19.84 8.47
C LEU A 687 29.54 -20.90 7.46
N ARG A 688 30.07 -22.12 7.59
CA ARG A 688 29.81 -23.22 6.66
C ARG A 688 29.00 -24.32 7.34
N GLY A 689 27.96 -24.77 6.67
CA GLY A 689 27.10 -25.84 7.14
C GLY A 689 26.55 -26.69 5.99
N PRO A 690 26.07 -27.91 6.28
CA PRO A 690 25.56 -28.83 5.26
C PRO A 690 24.23 -28.38 4.64
N ILE A 691 23.45 -27.49 5.28
CA ILE A 691 22.16 -26.98 4.78
C ILE A 691 22.33 -25.62 4.11
N TYR A 692 23.11 -24.72 4.71
CA TYR A 692 23.44 -23.42 4.14
C TYR A 692 24.79 -22.91 4.62
N GLU A 693 25.37 -21.99 3.86
CA GLU A 693 26.55 -21.21 4.23
C GLU A 693 26.19 -19.71 4.31
N GLU A 694 26.84 -18.98 5.23
CA GLU A 694 26.64 -17.54 5.44
C GLU A 694 27.96 -16.77 5.31
N ILE A 695 27.88 -15.58 4.71
CA ILE A 695 28.91 -14.55 4.78
C ILE A 695 28.36 -13.36 5.53
N HIS A 696 29.10 -12.97 6.56
CA HIS A 696 28.80 -11.88 7.47
C HIS A 696 29.73 -10.72 7.17
N GLN A 697 29.18 -9.57 6.80
CA GLN A 697 29.93 -8.38 6.41
C GLN A 697 29.53 -7.20 7.28
N LYS A 698 30.49 -6.67 8.04
CA LYS A 698 30.35 -5.38 8.71
C LYS A 698 30.79 -4.29 7.72
N ILE A 699 29.82 -3.65 7.08
CA ILE A 699 30.07 -2.65 6.03
C ILE A 699 30.61 -1.35 6.65
N ASN A 700 30.02 -0.91 7.76
CA ASN A 700 30.52 0.15 8.63
C ASN A 700 29.96 -0.04 10.06
N THR A 701 29.90 1.01 10.88
CA THR A 701 29.42 0.92 12.27
C THR A 701 27.90 0.74 12.41
N TRP A 702 27.11 1.03 11.37
CA TRP A 702 25.64 1.04 11.40
C TRP A 702 24.99 0.29 10.22
N ILE A 703 25.79 -0.35 9.36
CA ILE A 703 25.34 -1.24 8.28
C ILE A 703 26.02 -2.60 8.43
N TYR A 704 25.17 -3.61 8.55
CA TYR A 704 25.55 -5.00 8.64
C TYR A 704 24.79 -5.85 7.62
N GLN A 705 25.48 -6.76 6.94
CA GLN A 705 24.90 -7.62 5.90
C GLN A 705 25.23 -9.09 6.14
N ILE A 706 24.22 -9.95 6.00
CA ILE A 706 24.38 -11.40 5.95
C ILE A 706 23.93 -11.89 4.57
N THR A 707 24.84 -12.55 3.86
CA THR A 707 24.54 -13.21 2.58
C THR A 707 24.48 -14.71 2.80
N ARG A 708 23.32 -15.33 2.57
CA ARG A 708 23.07 -16.77 2.78
C ARG A 708 22.88 -17.51 1.48
N VAL A 709 23.54 -18.66 1.34
CA VAL A 709 23.40 -19.57 0.18
C VAL A 709 22.99 -20.94 0.69
N TYR A 710 21.77 -21.36 0.35
CA TYR A 710 21.23 -22.66 0.76
C TYR A 710 21.54 -23.74 -0.29
N LYS A 711 21.87 -24.96 0.15
CA LYS A 711 22.29 -26.11 -0.69
C LYS A 711 21.36 -26.42 -1.87
N ASN A 712 20.05 -26.23 -1.69
CA ASN A 712 19.03 -26.59 -2.67
C ASN A 712 18.18 -25.40 -3.15
N LYS A 713 18.67 -24.17 -3.02
CA LYS A 713 17.98 -22.98 -3.51
C LYS A 713 18.76 -22.35 -4.67
N GLU A 714 18.03 -21.93 -5.69
CA GLU A 714 18.60 -21.24 -6.87
C GLU A 714 18.64 -19.72 -6.69
N HIS A 715 18.75 -19.29 -5.44
CA HIS A 715 18.82 -17.90 -5.06
C HIS A 715 19.68 -17.70 -3.83
N VAL A 716 20.11 -16.46 -3.68
CA VAL A 716 20.80 -15.95 -2.50
C VAL A 716 19.81 -15.17 -1.65
N GLU A 717 19.85 -15.32 -0.33
CA GLU A 717 19.16 -14.40 0.58
C GLU A 717 20.18 -13.37 1.11
N VAL A 718 19.93 -12.10 0.85
CA VAL A 718 20.70 -10.99 1.41
C VAL A 718 19.85 -10.30 2.47
N GLU A 719 20.30 -10.40 3.71
CA GLU A 719 19.69 -9.75 4.87
C GLU A 719 20.55 -8.56 5.25
N PHE A 720 19.93 -7.39 5.38
CA PHE A 720 20.60 -6.17 5.81
C PHE A 720 20.02 -5.68 7.13
N THR A 721 20.89 -5.12 7.95
CA THR A 721 20.56 -4.36 9.15
C THR A 721 21.18 -2.99 9.01
N VAL A 722 20.35 -1.96 9.02
CA VAL A 722 20.79 -0.58 8.85
C VAL A 722 20.19 0.25 9.98
N GLY A 723 21.05 0.91 10.73
CA GLY A 723 20.65 1.80 11.80
C GLY A 723 21.57 1.75 13.02
N PRO A 724 21.55 2.79 13.88
CA PRO A 724 20.89 4.08 13.63
C PRO A 724 21.61 4.85 12.51
N ILE A 725 20.85 5.45 11.58
CA ILE A 725 21.42 6.27 10.51
C ILE A 725 21.95 7.56 11.14
N PRO A 726 23.25 7.86 11.06
CA PRO A 726 23.81 9.02 11.73
C PRO A 726 23.37 10.29 11.01
N ILE A 727 22.86 11.26 11.78
CA ILE A 727 22.42 12.58 11.29
C ILE A 727 23.02 13.75 12.08
N ASP A 728 23.91 13.46 13.04
CA ASP A 728 24.56 14.47 13.89
C ASP A 728 25.45 15.45 13.08
N ASP A 729 25.81 15.07 11.85
CA ASP A 729 26.50 15.91 10.88
C ASP A 729 25.59 16.90 10.13
N GLY A 730 24.29 16.92 10.46
CA GLY A 730 23.29 17.77 9.82
C GLY A 730 22.86 17.31 8.42
N VAL A 731 23.29 16.12 7.97
CA VAL A 731 23.00 15.60 6.63
C VAL A 731 22.00 14.45 6.72
N GLY A 732 20.80 14.64 6.15
CA GLY A 732 19.84 13.54 5.93
C GLY A 732 20.39 12.52 4.94
N LYS A 733 20.25 11.22 5.25
CA LYS A 733 20.85 10.13 4.45
C LYS A 733 19.79 9.09 4.06
N GLU A 734 19.61 8.90 2.77
CA GLU A 734 18.74 7.87 2.19
C GLU A 734 19.60 6.73 1.64
N ILE A 735 19.49 5.55 2.21
CA ILE A 735 20.48 4.47 2.01
C ILE A 735 20.06 3.58 0.84
N ALA A 736 20.99 3.27 -0.05
CA ALA A 736 20.77 2.37 -1.17
C ALA A 736 21.82 1.25 -1.26
N THR A 737 21.35 0.05 -1.55
CA THR A 737 22.18 -1.08 -1.98
C THR A 737 22.20 -1.08 -3.49
N LYS A 738 23.40 -1.03 -4.05
CA LYS A 738 23.64 -0.95 -5.46
C LYS A 738 24.23 -2.24 -5.97
N ILE A 739 23.59 -2.82 -6.97
CA ILE A 739 24.06 -4.00 -7.67
C ILE A 739 24.51 -3.59 -9.07
N THR A 740 25.76 -3.89 -9.37
CA THR A 740 26.43 -3.53 -10.63
C THR A 740 26.82 -4.79 -11.37
N THR A 741 26.51 -4.83 -12.65
CA THR A 741 26.76 -5.99 -13.52
C THR A 741 27.28 -5.52 -14.88
N THR A 742 27.85 -6.45 -15.66
CA THR A 742 28.27 -6.18 -17.06
C THR A 742 27.14 -6.33 -18.07
N ILE A 743 25.90 -6.42 -17.58
CA ILE A 743 24.70 -6.63 -18.38
C ILE A 743 24.42 -5.36 -19.19
N LYS A 744 24.07 -5.51 -20.46
CA LYS A 744 23.63 -4.41 -21.33
C LYS A 744 22.10 -4.36 -21.34
N SER A 745 21.50 -3.61 -20.41
CA SER A 745 20.03 -3.48 -20.31
C SER A 745 19.45 -2.37 -21.20
N ASN A 746 20.29 -1.60 -21.89
CA ASN A 746 19.89 -0.49 -22.76
C ASN A 746 18.93 0.51 -22.08
N LYS A 747 19.25 0.92 -20.83
CA LYS A 747 18.42 1.78 -19.95
C LYS A 747 17.10 1.15 -19.46
N THR A 748 16.74 -0.03 -19.95
CA THR A 748 15.51 -0.73 -19.58
C THR A 748 15.67 -1.55 -18.30
N PHE A 749 14.62 -1.56 -17.48
CA PHE A 749 14.45 -2.41 -16.29
C PHE A 749 12.94 -2.64 -16.07
N TYR A 750 12.55 -3.53 -15.15
CA TYR A 750 11.14 -3.83 -14.91
C TYR A 750 10.82 -3.82 -13.43
N THR A 751 9.74 -3.15 -13.06
CA THR A 751 9.21 -3.19 -11.69
C THR A 751 7.81 -3.76 -11.73
N ASP A 752 7.42 -4.46 -10.68
CA ASP A 752 6.06 -4.93 -10.58
C ASP A 752 5.07 -3.77 -10.36
N SER A 753 3.79 -4.04 -10.59
CA SER A 753 2.68 -3.27 -10.03
C SER A 753 2.05 -4.11 -8.93
N ASN A 754 2.15 -3.66 -7.67
CA ASN A 754 1.47 -4.20 -6.49
C ASN A 754 1.59 -5.72 -6.28
N GLY A 755 2.69 -6.33 -6.71
CA GLY A 755 2.95 -7.75 -6.61
C GLY A 755 2.43 -8.60 -7.77
N ARG A 756 2.03 -7.98 -8.91
CA ARG A 756 1.47 -8.67 -10.09
C ARG A 756 2.29 -8.46 -11.36
N ASP A 757 1.82 -7.64 -12.28
CA ASP A 757 2.38 -7.46 -13.63
C ASP A 757 3.72 -6.74 -13.56
N PHE A 758 4.68 -7.14 -14.38
CA PHE A 758 5.91 -6.38 -14.57
C PHE A 758 5.71 -5.31 -15.64
N ILE A 759 5.98 -4.06 -15.27
CA ILE A 759 5.94 -2.90 -16.16
C ILE A 759 7.36 -2.59 -16.62
N GLU A 760 7.50 -2.36 -17.92
CA GLU A 760 8.77 -1.93 -18.52
C GLU A 760 9.06 -0.48 -18.17
N ARG A 761 10.26 -0.22 -17.63
CA ARG A 761 10.74 1.11 -17.26
C ARG A 761 11.97 1.43 -18.09
N ILE A 762 11.99 2.62 -18.69
CA ILE A 762 13.14 3.12 -19.45
C ILE A 762 13.64 4.37 -18.73
N ARG A 763 14.92 4.36 -18.37
CA ARG A 763 15.53 5.50 -17.66
C ARG A 763 15.42 6.78 -18.49
N ASP A 764 15.00 7.86 -17.84
CA ASP A 764 14.82 9.20 -18.43
C ASP A 764 13.83 9.22 -19.61
N TYR A 765 12.77 8.40 -19.53
CA TYR A 765 11.75 8.31 -20.57
C TYR A 765 10.34 8.19 -19.99
N ARG A 766 9.36 8.71 -20.73
CA ARG A 766 7.92 8.61 -20.48
C ARG A 766 7.22 8.33 -21.80
N ALA A 767 6.21 7.46 -21.77
CA ALA A 767 5.50 7.05 -22.98
C ALA A 767 4.43 8.06 -23.41
N ASP A 768 3.85 8.79 -22.46
CA ASP A 768 2.69 9.66 -22.68
C ASP A 768 3.05 11.12 -23.01
N TRP A 769 4.27 11.57 -22.69
CA TRP A 769 4.77 12.93 -22.96
C TRP A 769 6.30 12.95 -23.13
N ASP A 770 6.82 14.04 -23.71
CA ASP A 770 8.26 14.27 -23.81
C ASP A 770 8.82 14.78 -22.48
N LEU A 771 9.53 13.90 -21.76
CA LEU A 771 10.05 14.20 -20.42
C LEU A 771 11.18 15.24 -20.44
N GLU A 772 10.98 16.37 -19.75
CA GLU A 772 12.07 17.27 -19.37
C GLU A 772 12.72 16.78 -18.07
N VAL A 773 13.96 16.28 -18.19
CA VAL A 773 14.68 15.62 -17.10
C VAL A 773 15.27 16.64 -16.13
N ASN A 774 14.54 16.93 -15.05
CA ASN A 774 14.97 17.84 -13.99
C ASN A 774 15.58 17.12 -12.77
N GLN A 775 15.16 15.87 -12.51
CA GLN A 775 15.63 15.04 -11.40
C GLN A 775 16.05 13.65 -11.91
N PRO A 776 17.28 13.49 -12.43
CA PRO A 776 17.73 12.26 -13.12
C PRO A 776 17.87 11.04 -12.19
N ILE A 777 17.83 11.24 -10.87
CA ILE A 777 17.81 10.15 -9.89
C ILE A 777 16.37 9.90 -9.46
N ALA A 778 15.73 10.88 -8.82
CA ALA A 778 14.40 10.69 -8.22
C ALA A 778 13.30 10.35 -9.23
N GLY A 779 13.37 10.90 -10.46
CA GLY A 779 12.43 10.60 -11.54
C GLY A 779 12.59 9.20 -12.16
N ASN A 780 13.56 8.41 -11.71
CA ASN A 780 13.80 7.04 -12.15
C ASN A 780 13.61 6.00 -11.02
N TYR A 781 13.11 6.41 -9.85
CA TYR A 781 12.65 5.50 -8.81
C TYR A 781 11.20 5.08 -9.06
N TYR A 782 10.91 3.82 -8.79
CA TYR A 782 9.58 3.21 -8.95
C TYR A 782 9.29 2.33 -7.73
N PRO A 783 8.01 2.11 -7.38
CA PRO A 783 7.65 1.21 -6.29
C PRO A 783 8.01 -0.24 -6.63
N VAL A 784 8.37 -1.04 -5.61
CA VAL A 784 8.86 -2.41 -5.78
C VAL A 784 8.38 -3.35 -4.66
N PHE A 785 7.66 -4.41 -5.03
CA PHE A 785 7.55 -5.67 -4.28
C PHE A 785 8.39 -6.80 -4.89
N PHE A 786 8.50 -6.78 -6.21
CA PHE A 786 9.33 -7.66 -7.04
C PHE A 786 9.99 -6.81 -8.12
N ILE A 787 11.30 -6.92 -8.27
CA ILE A 787 12.00 -6.27 -9.38
C ILE A 787 12.57 -7.34 -10.31
N PHE A 788 12.39 -7.11 -11.60
CA PHE A 788 12.84 -7.97 -12.67
C PHE A 788 13.73 -7.17 -13.64
N ILE A 789 14.72 -7.82 -14.21
CA ILE A 789 15.54 -7.23 -15.26
C ILE A 789 15.58 -8.24 -16.40
N LEU A 790 14.97 -7.89 -17.53
CA LEU A 790 15.12 -8.65 -18.77
C LEU A 790 16.57 -8.52 -19.23
N LEU A 791 17.18 -9.65 -19.54
CA LEU A 791 18.48 -9.74 -20.18
C LEU A 791 18.29 -10.15 -21.62
N LEU A 792 19.01 -9.47 -22.52
CA LEU A 792 19.24 -9.96 -23.88
C LEU A 792 19.75 -11.41 -23.80
N LEU A 793 18.88 -12.32 -24.23
CA LEU A 793 19.09 -13.71 -24.67
C LEU A 793 19.65 -14.81 -23.75
N LEU A 794 20.20 -14.59 -22.55
CA LEU A 794 20.80 -15.73 -21.81
C LEU A 794 20.68 -15.74 -20.26
N PHE A 795 20.04 -14.75 -19.60
CA PHE A 795 20.11 -14.63 -18.13
C PHE A 795 18.82 -14.08 -17.47
N ARG A 796 18.68 -14.25 -16.15
CA ARG A 796 17.64 -13.61 -15.33
C ARG A 796 18.23 -13.25 -13.98
N VAL A 797 17.92 -12.09 -13.41
CA VAL A 797 18.18 -11.76 -12.00
C VAL A 797 16.87 -11.19 -11.46
N ASN A 798 16.23 -11.91 -10.54
CA ASN A 798 15.02 -11.43 -9.86
C ASN A 798 15.38 -10.97 -8.47
N TYR A 799 14.72 -9.93 -7.98
CA TYR A 799 14.68 -9.63 -6.56
C TYR A 799 13.27 -9.82 -6.01
N CYS A 800 13.15 -10.60 -4.93
CA CYS A 800 11.89 -10.79 -4.22
C CYS A 800 12.05 -10.40 -2.76
N PHE A 801 11.13 -9.57 -2.26
CA PHE A 801 10.96 -9.34 -0.83
C PHE A 801 10.14 -10.48 -0.21
N ARG A 802 10.73 -11.22 0.74
CA ARG A 802 10.05 -12.34 1.44
C ARG A 802 9.39 -11.89 2.74
N PRO A 803 8.28 -12.52 3.17
CA PRO A 803 7.46 -12.08 4.30
C PRO A 803 8.06 -12.32 5.70
N CYS A 804 9.39 -12.35 5.87
CA CYS A 804 10.02 -12.66 7.16
C CYS A 804 10.71 -11.44 7.77
N GLY A 805 9.95 -10.52 8.39
CA GLY A 805 10.32 -9.64 9.52
C GLY A 805 11.56 -8.71 9.43
N LEU A 806 12.35 -8.82 8.37
CA LEU A 806 13.45 -7.96 7.93
C LEU A 806 13.33 -7.85 6.42
N SER A 807 13.73 -6.72 5.87
CA SER A 807 13.80 -6.51 4.43
C SER A 807 14.84 -7.45 3.82
N LYS A 808 14.41 -8.66 3.43
CA LYS A 808 15.24 -9.67 2.78
C LYS A 808 15.16 -9.48 1.27
N ILE A 809 16.30 -9.30 0.61
CA ILE A 809 16.39 -9.32 -0.84
C ILE A 809 16.77 -10.72 -1.28
N THR A 810 15.88 -11.40 -2.01
CA THR A 810 16.16 -12.72 -2.61
C THR A 810 16.64 -12.55 -4.05
N ILE A 811 17.87 -12.93 -4.38
CA ILE A 811 18.43 -12.82 -5.76
C ILE A 811 18.30 -14.17 -6.50
N SER A 812 17.41 -14.32 -7.48
CA SER A 812 17.18 -15.59 -8.22
C SER A 812 17.60 -15.53 -9.69
N VAL A 813 18.23 -16.59 -10.24
CA VAL A 813 18.72 -16.67 -11.64
C VAL A 813 18.11 -17.84 -12.43
N HIS A 814 17.48 -17.59 -13.59
CA HIS A 814 16.85 -18.59 -14.49
C HIS A 814 17.05 -18.29 -16.02
N TYR A 815 16.67 -19.21 -16.93
CA TYR A 815 16.91 -19.17 -18.39
C TYR A 815 15.64 -19.43 -19.24
N PHE A 816 15.44 -18.76 -20.40
CA PHE A 816 14.39 -19.05 -21.42
C PHE A 816 14.82 -18.73 -22.88
N LYS A 817 14.15 -19.34 -23.88
CA LYS A 817 14.52 -19.45 -25.32
C LYS A 817 13.94 -18.35 -26.26
N ASN A 818 14.72 -18.05 -27.31
CA ASN A 818 14.42 -17.47 -28.65
C ASN A 818 14.31 -15.93 -28.85
N CYS A 819 15.21 -15.39 -29.69
CA CYS A 819 15.00 -14.55 -30.91
C CYS A 819 16.28 -13.74 -31.27
N ASP A 820 16.67 -13.78 -32.56
CA ASP A 820 17.91 -13.21 -33.13
C ASP A 820 17.99 -11.67 -33.16
N PHE A 821 19.21 -11.11 -33.04
CA PHE A 821 19.88 -10.09 -33.92
C PHE A 821 21.04 -9.32 -33.22
N SER A 822 21.84 -8.63 -34.06
CA SER A 822 23.28 -8.29 -34.03
C SER A 822 23.71 -6.99 -33.27
N PRO A 823 25.03 -6.71 -33.09
CA PRO A 823 25.57 -5.91 -31.99
C PRO A 823 26.04 -4.49 -32.34
N CYS A 824 26.01 -3.54 -31.39
CA CYS A 824 27.02 -2.46 -31.20
C CYS A 824 26.83 -1.66 -29.90
N GLY A 825 27.93 -1.20 -29.28
CA GLY A 825 27.97 -0.19 -28.19
C GLY A 825 28.25 -0.72 -26.76
N PHE A 826 29.17 -0.09 -26.02
CA PHE A 826 29.52 -0.42 -24.62
C PHE A 826 28.94 0.60 -23.64
N THR A 827 28.13 0.17 -22.67
CA THR A 827 27.71 0.98 -21.51
C THR A 827 27.36 0.06 -20.33
N PHE A 828 27.69 0.46 -19.09
CA PHE A 828 27.51 -0.31 -17.84
C PHE A 828 26.13 -0.10 -17.21
N VAL A 829 25.56 -1.13 -16.56
CA VAL A 829 24.28 -1.03 -15.84
C VAL A 829 24.48 -1.05 -14.32
N THR A 830 23.88 -0.06 -13.67
CA THR A 830 23.82 0.15 -12.22
C THR A 830 22.35 0.15 -11.79
N ILE A 831 22.01 -0.56 -10.73
CA ILE A 831 20.69 -0.50 -10.08
C ILE A 831 20.89 -0.20 -8.61
N SER A 832 20.23 0.84 -8.12
CA SER A 832 20.12 1.19 -6.71
C SER A 832 18.75 0.73 -6.20
N VAL A 833 18.74 -0.10 -5.17
CA VAL A 833 17.53 -0.46 -4.41
C VAL A 833 17.64 0.28 -3.08
N PRO A 834 16.65 1.09 -2.68
CA PRO A 834 16.67 1.74 -1.38
C PRO A 834 16.54 0.68 -0.27
N VAL A 835 17.28 0.87 0.82
CA VAL A 835 17.47 -0.12 1.90
C VAL A 835 16.77 0.33 3.17
N VAL A 836 16.59 1.64 3.38
CA VAL A 836 15.90 2.23 4.54
C VAL A 836 15.23 3.53 4.17
#